data_AF-A0A937T6Y1-F1
#
_entry.id   AF-A0A937T6Y1-F1
#
_cell.length_a   1.000
_cell.length_b   1.000
_cell.length_c   1.000
_cell.angle_alpha   90.00
_cell.angle_beta   90.00
_cell.angle_gamma   90.00
#
_symmetry.space_group_name_H-M   'P 1'
#
loop_
_entity.id
_entity.type
_entity.pdbx_description
1 polymer ?
#
loop_
_entity_poly.entity_id
_entity_poly.type
_entity_poly.pdbx_seq_one_letter_code
_entity_poly.pdbx_strand_id
1 'polypeptide(L)'
;GDTETLSLMTPQGQIRRLCFDQEFNWFPRVMNDGRVMYARWEYCDLPHTFSGLLFQMNPDGTGQRELYGSGSYWPNRIFHARPLPDSPSKFVGIVKGHHDEGSYGNLVVFDSGKGRRQTDGAVQRIPGFGQAVEPVFADWMNKVSPWARFIHPYPLSEKYFLVSARLPSTPDGRNYQGKFGIYLVDVFDNIVPLCTKPDSNLFEPIPVRRQPKPPVVHDRVDLSRTDALVELQDIYAGQGLIGVPRGTVKKLRLFTYHFSYRGTGGQWDRVGMDGPWEPKRVLGTVPVEDDGSACFRVPANTPISVQPLDSEGKAIQLMRSWFTAMPGEKVSCVGCHETQLTSPSTANATALRRPPSEIAPWHGPVRGFSFAREVQPVLDKYCVGCHAGQPGPQGKPGLDLRDAPAVVQPSEFADLTWPAKFTPSYRALVPLVRNVSLEPDRAVLTPCEFHADTTELVQMLRKGHHGVRLDAESWDRLSTWIDLNCPAHGTWHEATVAVPAAKILELRDRRQELLALYAIGVDEDPEAIPPTPAEKPDPIVPPPEPATPEKVVCPNWPFDASEAKRRQRAAGAPARTVNLGAGVRLEMVYIPAGEFVMGDKDGPSDERPMARVPIKRPFWMSRFEITNSQFQQFDPAHDSGLERLGFCHYSLQRRGAPMNGPAQPVVRVSWKRAMDFCRWLSQKTGQRFSLPTEAQWEYACRAGTAGPCAHELAKPRVYHPQDQHTWAKPPTWTYYSHDIGPGPANAWGLHDMHGNVAEWTLSTYRPYPFRDDDGRNTAKPEGRKAVRGGSFNDRPPQRRSAFRIDYPAWQKVFNVGFRVVALPEDRLADAPQTTIRAVAQ
;
A
#
# COMPACT_ATOMS: atom_id res chain seq x y z
N GLY A 1 25.99 6.40 -11.05
CA GLY A 1 26.30 7.23 -9.88
C GLY A 1 27.10 6.41 -8.91
N ASP A 2 28.04 7.03 -8.21
CA ASP A 2 28.70 6.43 -7.05
C ASP A 2 27.72 6.47 -5.87
N THR A 3 27.54 5.39 -5.11
CA THR A 3 26.66 5.37 -3.93
C THR A 3 27.36 6.07 -2.76
N GLU A 4 26.75 7.09 -2.17
CA GLU A 4 27.32 7.82 -1.02
C GLU A 4 26.72 7.30 0.30
N THR A 5 27.56 6.78 1.19
CA THR A 5 27.14 6.30 2.52
C THR A 5 27.92 7.02 3.60
N LEU A 6 27.29 7.23 4.76
CA LEU A 6 27.94 7.89 5.89
C LEU A 6 28.86 6.91 6.63
N SER A 7 30.05 7.40 6.96
CA SER A 7 31.04 6.68 7.76
C SER A 7 31.63 7.59 8.83
N LEU A 8 31.96 7.03 9.98
CA LEU A 8 32.69 7.66 11.07
C LEU A 8 34.19 7.43 10.86
N MET A 9 34.98 8.51 10.93
CA MET A 9 36.43 8.42 11.02
C MET A 9 36.88 8.73 12.45
N THR A 10 37.57 7.79 13.09
CA THR A 10 38.12 7.98 14.44
C THR A 10 39.32 8.93 14.41
N PRO A 11 39.75 9.51 15.55
CA PRO A 11 40.98 10.31 15.62
C PRO A 11 42.24 9.56 15.15
N GLN A 12 42.23 8.22 15.22
CA GLN A 12 43.29 7.35 14.74
C GLN A 12 43.21 7.06 13.23
N GLY A 13 42.23 7.64 12.53
CA GLY A 13 42.02 7.45 11.09
C GLY A 13 41.28 6.17 10.70
N GLN A 14 40.73 5.42 11.67
CA GLN A 14 39.94 4.24 11.37
C GLN A 14 38.56 4.64 10.86
N ILE A 15 38.09 3.99 9.81
CA ILE A 15 36.79 4.29 9.18
C ILE A 15 35.80 3.19 9.50
N ARG A 16 34.61 3.56 9.97
CA ARG A 16 33.48 2.64 10.21
C ARG A 16 32.23 3.15 9.51
N ARG A 17 31.62 2.32 8.68
CA ARG A 17 30.35 2.61 8.00
C ARG A 17 29.21 2.72 9.02
N LEU A 18 28.35 3.71 8.84
CA LEU A 18 27.17 3.97 9.68
C LEU A 18 25.85 3.66 8.95
N CYS A 19 25.80 3.91 7.65
CA CYS A 19 24.59 3.78 6.84
C CYS A 19 24.69 2.60 5.86
N PHE A 20 23.75 1.67 5.92
CA PHE A 20 23.73 0.43 5.14
C PHE A 20 22.66 0.42 4.04
N ASP A 21 22.23 1.61 3.61
CA ASP A 21 21.17 1.84 2.65
C ASP A 21 21.58 1.57 1.19
N GLN A 22 20.58 1.53 0.32
CA GLN A 22 20.72 1.34 -1.13
C GLN A 22 21.39 2.52 -1.85
N GLU A 23 21.13 3.71 -1.34
CA GLU A 23 21.27 4.95 -2.08
C GLU A 23 22.12 5.95 -1.29
N PHE A 24 21.79 7.22 -1.43
CA PHE A 24 22.62 8.32 -1.04
C PHE A 24 22.20 8.84 0.32
N ASN A 25 23.19 8.94 1.20
CA ASN A 25 23.09 9.68 2.44
C ASN A 25 24.01 10.90 2.37
N TRP A 26 23.40 12.09 2.30
CA TRP A 26 24.10 13.33 1.99
C TRP A 26 24.08 14.35 3.12
N PHE A 27 25.00 15.31 3.00
CA PHE A 27 25.06 16.55 3.76
C PHE A 27 24.95 16.36 5.29
N PRO A 28 25.73 15.46 5.90
CA PRO A 28 25.69 15.27 7.35
C PRO A 28 26.05 16.59 8.06
N ARG A 29 25.29 16.94 9.10
CA ARG A 29 25.52 18.11 9.96
C ARG A 29 25.27 17.76 11.41
N VAL A 30 26.13 18.24 12.31
CA VAL A 30 25.92 18.11 13.75
C VAL A 30 24.83 19.10 14.19
N MET A 31 23.81 18.60 14.87
CA MET A 31 22.71 19.34 15.48
C MET A 31 23.14 19.96 16.81
N ASN A 32 22.35 20.91 17.32
CA ASN A 32 22.66 21.62 18.56
C ASN A 32 22.69 20.71 19.80
N ASP A 33 22.10 19.52 19.73
CA ASP A 33 22.07 18.50 20.78
C ASP A 33 23.15 17.41 20.60
N GLY A 34 24.04 17.56 19.62
CA GLY A 34 25.13 16.63 19.33
C GLY A 34 24.75 15.46 18.42
N ARG A 35 23.48 15.30 18.03
CA ARG A 35 23.08 14.33 16.99
C ARG A 35 23.54 14.77 15.60
N VAL A 36 23.48 13.86 14.62
CA VAL A 36 23.79 14.14 13.23
C VAL A 36 22.51 14.10 12.41
N MET A 37 22.19 15.19 11.72
CA MET A 37 21.14 15.22 10.68
C MET A 37 21.75 14.99 9.30
N TYR A 38 21.02 14.34 8.40
CA TYR A 38 21.46 14.05 7.04
C TYR A 38 20.27 13.80 6.12
N ALA A 39 20.45 13.99 4.82
CA ALA A 39 19.42 13.66 3.83
C ALA A 39 19.59 12.18 3.41
N ARG A 40 18.48 11.43 3.38
CA ARG A 40 18.44 10.04 2.92
C ARG A 40 17.55 9.94 1.68
N TRP A 41 18.05 9.28 0.66
CA TRP A 41 17.25 8.92 -0.52
C TRP A 41 16.52 7.59 -0.24
N GLU A 42 15.19 7.61 -0.28
CA GLU A 42 14.33 6.49 0.14
C GLU A 42 13.15 6.23 -0.83
N TYR A 43 13.22 5.13 -1.59
CA TYR A 43 12.13 4.68 -2.45
C TYR A 43 11.88 3.16 -2.55
N CYS A 44 12.28 2.34 -1.57
CA CYS A 44 11.90 0.92 -1.55
C CYS A 44 10.37 0.76 -1.46
N ASP A 45 9.77 0.17 -2.51
CA ASP A 45 8.32 0.11 -2.74
C ASP A 45 7.61 1.48 -2.52
N LEU A 46 8.27 2.56 -2.93
CA LEU A 46 7.78 3.93 -2.86
C LEU A 46 8.18 4.69 -4.14
N PRO A 47 7.49 5.80 -4.47
CA PRO A 47 7.87 6.65 -5.59
C PRO A 47 9.26 7.28 -5.45
N HIS A 48 10.09 7.15 -6.49
CA HIS A 48 11.45 7.69 -6.55
C HIS A 48 11.50 9.22 -6.61
N THR A 49 10.45 9.89 -7.11
CA THR A 49 10.45 11.36 -7.29
C THR A 49 10.49 12.14 -5.98
N PHE A 50 9.88 11.64 -4.89
CA PHE A 50 9.67 12.40 -3.64
C PHE A 50 10.44 11.82 -2.46
N SER A 51 11.71 11.47 -2.68
CA SER A 51 12.46 10.51 -1.87
C SER A 51 13.65 11.12 -1.12
N GLY A 52 13.89 12.43 -1.23
CA GLY A 52 14.99 13.12 -0.51
C GLY A 52 14.57 13.57 0.89
N LEU A 53 14.44 12.60 1.80
CA LEU A 53 13.93 12.80 3.15
C LEU A 53 15.04 13.24 4.10
N LEU A 54 14.68 13.81 5.25
CA LEU A 54 15.64 14.22 6.27
C LEU A 54 15.60 13.26 7.46
N PHE A 55 16.77 12.76 7.83
CA PHE A 55 16.99 11.79 8.89
C PHE A 55 17.94 12.36 9.95
N GLN A 56 17.98 11.67 11.09
CA GLN A 56 18.91 11.93 12.17
C GLN A 56 19.43 10.63 12.77
N MET A 57 20.61 10.68 13.39
CA MET A 57 21.23 9.60 14.15
C MET A 57 22.12 10.16 15.27
N ASN A 58 22.57 9.32 16.20
CA ASN A 58 23.71 9.64 17.06
C ASN A 58 25.03 9.55 16.26
N PRO A 59 26.11 10.22 16.69
CA PRO A 59 27.41 10.19 15.98
C PRO A 59 28.00 8.78 15.76
N ASP A 60 27.63 7.81 16.59
CA ASP A 60 28.07 6.42 16.50
C ASP A 60 27.25 5.56 15.52
N GLY A 61 26.21 6.14 14.90
CA GLY A 61 25.29 5.48 13.98
C GLY A 61 24.00 4.97 14.62
N THR A 62 23.87 4.97 15.95
CA THR A 62 22.66 4.49 16.64
C THR A 62 21.50 5.47 16.53
N GLY A 63 20.28 4.99 16.73
CA GLY A 63 19.08 5.83 16.80
C GLY A 63 18.72 6.48 15.47
N GLN A 64 19.04 5.82 14.35
CA GLN A 64 18.66 6.28 13.02
C GLN A 64 17.15 6.34 12.90
N ARG A 65 16.63 7.53 12.59
CA ARG A 65 15.20 7.76 12.43
C ARG A 65 14.93 8.98 11.57
N GLU A 66 13.73 9.02 11.03
CA GLU A 66 13.25 10.21 10.34
C GLU A 66 13.30 11.46 11.24
N LEU A 67 13.65 12.59 10.61
CA LEU A 67 13.51 13.92 11.15
C LEU A 67 12.37 14.69 10.46
N TYR A 68 12.25 14.58 9.13
CA TYR A 68 11.18 15.25 8.37
C TYR A 68 10.90 14.59 7.00
N GLY A 69 9.62 14.48 6.64
CA GLY A 69 9.13 14.20 5.28
C GLY A 69 8.71 12.76 4.99
N SER A 70 8.91 11.81 5.92
CA SER A 70 8.48 10.43 5.68
C SER A 70 6.95 10.34 5.58
N GLY A 71 6.46 9.49 4.66
CA GLY A 71 5.03 9.37 4.34
C GLY A 71 4.42 10.61 3.67
N SER A 72 5.25 11.55 3.20
CA SER A 72 4.80 12.80 2.57
C SER A 72 5.30 12.92 1.12
N TYR A 73 4.60 13.74 0.34
CA TYR A 73 5.03 14.14 -1.01
C TYR A 73 5.79 15.46 -1.01
N TRP A 74 5.55 16.31 0.00
CA TRP A 74 6.32 17.52 0.23
C TRP A 74 6.99 17.44 1.60
N PRO A 75 8.23 17.94 1.76
CA PRO A 75 9.10 18.48 0.71
C PRO A 75 9.51 17.43 -0.32
N ASN A 76 9.60 17.81 -1.60
CA ASN A 76 9.91 16.83 -2.66
C ASN A 76 11.30 16.21 -2.43
N ARG A 77 12.30 17.08 -2.16
CA ARG A 77 13.63 16.72 -1.63
C ARG A 77 14.17 17.87 -0.78
N ILE A 78 14.89 17.56 0.30
CA ILE A 78 15.59 18.54 1.13
C ILE A 78 17.10 18.40 0.93
N PHE A 79 17.75 19.50 0.55
CA PHE A 79 19.20 19.60 0.36
C PHE A 79 19.81 20.60 1.35
N HIS A 80 21.08 20.38 1.69
CA HIS A 80 21.90 21.33 2.47
C HIS A 80 21.26 21.79 3.79
N ALA A 81 20.52 20.89 4.46
CA ALA A 81 19.85 21.21 5.71
C ALA A 81 20.87 21.58 6.80
N ARG A 82 20.54 22.58 7.63
CA ARG A 82 21.36 22.99 8.79
C ARG A 82 20.47 23.34 9.98
N PRO A 83 20.89 23.00 11.22
CA PRO A 83 20.17 23.41 12.42
C PRO A 83 20.20 24.94 12.55
N LEU A 84 19.09 25.53 13.01
CA LEU A 84 19.08 26.93 13.44
C LEU A 84 19.78 27.05 14.79
N PRO A 85 20.61 28.09 15.04
CA PRO A 85 21.20 28.32 16.36
C PRO A 85 20.14 28.34 17.48
N ASP A 86 20.52 27.85 18.66
CA ASP A 86 19.72 27.90 19.91
C ASP A 86 18.34 27.20 19.86
N SER A 87 18.08 26.37 18.83
CA SER A 87 16.85 25.60 18.71
C SER A 87 17.10 24.09 18.67
N PRO A 88 16.35 23.27 19.42
CA PRO A 88 16.48 21.81 19.36
C PRO A 88 15.76 21.16 18.17
N SER A 89 14.83 21.86 17.53
CA SER A 89 13.90 21.29 16.54
C SER A 89 13.87 22.01 15.19
N LYS A 90 14.41 23.24 15.11
CA LYS A 90 14.37 24.05 13.90
C LYS A 90 15.60 23.87 13.02
N PHE A 91 15.37 23.87 11.72
CA PHE A 91 16.41 23.80 10.71
C PHE A 91 16.02 24.58 9.46
N VAL A 92 17.00 24.97 8.66
CA VAL A 92 16.80 25.56 7.33
C VAL A 92 17.28 24.57 6.29
N GLY A 93 16.59 24.47 5.17
CA GLY A 93 16.96 23.60 4.05
C GLY A 93 16.58 24.18 2.71
N ILE A 94 17.13 23.59 1.65
CA ILE A 94 16.79 23.89 0.26
C ILE A 94 15.80 22.84 -0.22
N VAL A 95 14.57 23.25 -0.52
CA VAL A 95 13.55 22.39 -1.12
C VAL A 95 13.65 22.47 -2.65
N LYS A 96 13.73 21.32 -3.32
CA LYS A 96 13.77 21.23 -4.79
C LYS A 96 13.09 19.97 -5.32
N GLY A 97 12.82 19.95 -6.62
CA GLY A 97 12.34 18.78 -7.35
C GLY A 97 13.45 17.73 -7.56
N HIS A 98 13.06 16.54 -8.04
CA HIS A 98 13.97 15.42 -8.19
C HIS A 98 14.95 15.61 -9.34
N HIS A 99 14.44 15.88 -10.53
CA HIS A 99 15.25 16.06 -11.73
C HIS A 99 15.71 17.50 -11.96
N ASP A 100 15.30 18.45 -11.09
CA ASP A 100 15.79 19.82 -11.14
C ASP A 100 17.32 19.91 -11.29
N GLU A 101 17.80 20.79 -12.16
CA GLU A 101 19.23 21.02 -12.39
C GLU A 101 19.93 21.56 -11.13
N GLY A 102 21.08 20.98 -10.78
CA GLY A 102 21.88 21.39 -9.62
C GLY A 102 21.20 21.15 -8.27
N SER A 103 21.85 21.53 -7.16
CA SER A 103 21.31 21.37 -5.79
C SER A 103 20.70 22.66 -5.22
N TYR A 104 20.24 23.57 -6.08
CA TYR A 104 19.63 24.84 -5.69
C TYR A 104 18.09 24.76 -5.79
N GLY A 105 17.40 25.61 -5.02
CA GLY A 105 15.94 25.61 -4.96
C GLY A 105 15.41 26.66 -3.98
N ASN A 106 14.25 26.38 -3.38
CA ASN A 106 13.57 27.26 -2.44
C ASN A 106 14.21 27.17 -1.05
N LEU A 107 14.49 28.31 -0.42
CA LEU A 107 14.96 28.36 0.97
C LEU A 107 13.76 28.24 1.92
N VAL A 108 13.77 27.24 2.80
CA VAL A 108 12.64 26.99 3.73
C VAL A 108 13.15 26.74 5.14
N VAL A 109 12.53 27.40 6.10
CA VAL A 109 12.72 27.19 7.54
C VAL A 109 11.67 26.22 8.04
N PHE A 110 12.10 25.24 8.83
CA PHE A 110 11.28 24.19 9.39
C PHE A 110 11.38 24.14 10.92
N ASP A 111 10.35 23.61 11.56
CA ASP A 111 10.29 23.27 12.98
C ASP A 111 9.66 21.88 13.14
N SER A 112 10.52 20.87 13.36
CA SER A 112 10.11 19.48 13.54
C SER A 112 9.31 19.21 14.82
N GLY A 113 9.23 20.20 15.73
CA GLY A 113 8.39 20.17 16.93
C GLY A 113 6.93 20.56 16.66
N LYS A 114 6.66 21.27 15.55
CA LYS A 114 5.28 21.62 15.14
C LYS A 114 4.64 20.53 14.28
N GLY A 115 5.44 19.87 13.45
CA GLY A 115 4.99 18.82 12.56
C GLY A 115 6.15 18.32 11.70
N ARG A 116 5.97 17.16 11.07
CA ARG A 116 7.03 16.47 10.31
C ARG A 116 6.59 16.00 8.92
N ARG A 117 5.32 16.18 8.61
CA ARG A 117 4.70 15.71 7.37
C ARG A 117 4.16 16.91 6.61
N GLN A 118 4.23 16.82 5.28
CA GLN A 118 3.78 17.89 4.40
C GLN A 118 4.30 19.25 4.92
N THR A 119 3.42 20.25 5.03
CA THR A 119 3.77 21.61 5.48
C THR A 119 3.57 21.84 6.98
N ASP A 120 3.20 20.82 7.77
CA ASP A 120 2.83 20.96 9.19
C ASP A 120 3.94 21.60 10.04
N GLY A 121 5.20 21.32 9.69
CA GLY A 121 6.38 21.92 10.33
C GLY A 121 7.10 22.96 9.48
N ALA A 122 6.54 23.40 8.35
CA ALA A 122 7.13 24.45 7.53
C ALA A 122 6.81 25.82 8.15
N VAL A 123 7.83 26.54 8.59
CA VAL A 123 7.67 27.82 9.27
C VAL A 123 7.60 28.98 8.29
N GLN A 124 8.51 29.00 7.32
CA GLN A 124 8.64 30.11 6.37
C GLN A 124 9.35 29.64 5.10
N ARG A 125 8.77 29.87 3.94
CA ARG A 125 9.47 29.84 2.65
C ARG A 125 10.01 31.25 2.40
N ILE A 126 11.28 31.38 2.02
CA ILE A 126 11.89 32.68 1.76
C ILE A 126 12.15 32.81 0.24
N PRO A 127 11.62 33.86 -0.41
CA PRO A 127 10.70 34.87 0.12
C PRO A 127 9.25 34.34 0.29
N GLY A 128 8.47 35.02 1.13
CA GLY A 128 7.07 34.74 1.42
C GLY A 128 6.60 35.20 2.81
N PHE A 129 7.18 36.25 3.40
CA PHE A 129 6.93 36.65 4.78
C PHE A 129 5.43 36.77 5.11
N GLY A 130 5.00 36.12 6.19
CA GLY A 130 3.61 36.12 6.65
C GLY A 130 2.65 35.27 5.81
N GLN A 131 3.13 34.61 4.75
CA GLN A 131 2.34 33.69 3.93
C GLN A 131 2.50 32.26 4.46
N ALA A 132 1.42 31.49 4.40
CA ALA A 132 1.48 30.06 4.63
C ALA A 132 2.37 29.39 3.58
N VAL A 133 3.11 28.35 3.98
CA VAL A 133 3.89 27.54 3.04
C VAL A 133 2.94 26.58 2.34
N GLU A 134 2.75 26.77 1.05
CA GLU A 134 1.95 25.87 0.20
C GLU A 134 2.82 24.73 -0.34
N PRO A 135 2.31 23.48 -0.35
CA PRO A 135 3.06 22.34 -0.88
C PRO A 135 3.04 22.35 -2.41
N VAL A 136 4.22 22.46 -3.03
CA VAL A 136 4.39 22.39 -4.49
C VAL A 136 4.96 21.04 -4.90
N PHE A 137 4.11 20.19 -5.47
CA PHE A 137 4.46 18.84 -5.91
C PHE A 137 4.89 18.84 -7.37
N ALA A 138 6.20 18.85 -7.61
CA ALA A 138 6.75 18.93 -8.96
C ALA A 138 8.12 18.25 -9.02
N ASP A 139 8.28 17.39 -10.01
CA ASP A 139 9.58 16.80 -10.37
C ASP A 139 10.60 17.88 -10.79
N TRP A 140 10.14 18.86 -11.58
CA TRP A 140 10.92 20.02 -12.02
C TRP A 140 10.47 21.29 -11.30
N MET A 141 10.60 21.31 -9.98
CA MET A 141 10.08 22.39 -9.13
C MET A 141 10.66 23.77 -9.51
N ASN A 142 11.93 23.84 -9.94
CA ASN A 142 12.56 25.08 -10.38
C ASN A 142 11.98 25.65 -11.69
N LYS A 143 11.21 24.86 -12.47
CA LYS A 143 10.50 25.34 -13.66
C LYS A 143 9.16 26.01 -13.32
N VAL A 144 8.59 25.70 -12.15
CA VAL A 144 7.27 26.19 -11.72
C VAL A 144 7.34 27.17 -10.55
N SER A 145 8.50 27.29 -9.87
CA SER A 145 8.76 28.29 -8.83
C SER A 145 9.44 29.54 -9.41
N PRO A 146 8.79 30.73 -9.40
CA PRO A 146 9.31 31.94 -10.06
C PRO A 146 10.29 32.75 -9.18
N TRP A 147 11.06 32.12 -8.29
CA TRP A 147 11.83 32.84 -7.26
C TRP A 147 13.33 32.56 -7.30
N ALA A 148 14.10 33.42 -6.61
CA ALA A 148 15.54 33.30 -6.45
C ALA A 148 15.98 31.85 -6.15
N ARG A 149 17.02 31.40 -6.87
CA ARG A 149 17.58 30.05 -6.70
C ARG A 149 18.61 30.09 -5.58
N PHE A 150 18.27 29.54 -4.42
CA PHE A 150 19.15 29.50 -3.24
C PHE A 150 19.91 28.18 -3.13
N ILE A 151 21.13 28.23 -2.59
CA ILE A 151 21.97 27.07 -2.29
C ILE A 151 22.90 27.38 -1.11
N HIS A 152 23.31 26.34 -0.38
CA HIS A 152 24.25 26.41 0.73
C HIS A 152 23.87 27.44 1.81
N PRO A 153 22.69 27.32 2.45
CA PRO A 153 22.32 28.23 3.53
C PRO A 153 23.22 28.03 4.74
N TYR A 154 23.58 29.12 5.40
CA TYR A 154 24.26 29.15 6.69
C TYR A 154 23.47 30.06 7.66
N PRO A 155 22.80 29.50 8.68
CA PRO A 155 22.01 30.30 9.61
C PRO A 155 22.92 31.09 10.56
N LEU A 156 22.69 32.39 10.65
CA LEU A 156 23.32 33.28 11.63
C LEU A 156 22.51 33.36 12.92
N SER A 157 21.18 33.34 12.78
CA SER A 157 20.16 33.29 13.84
C SER A 157 18.88 32.61 13.29
N GLU A 158 17.77 32.63 14.05
CA GLU A 158 16.47 32.18 13.51
C GLU A 158 15.93 33.07 12.37
N LYS A 159 16.46 34.28 12.21
CA LYS A 159 15.94 35.29 11.28
C LYS A 159 16.84 35.55 10.09
N TYR A 160 18.16 35.37 10.23
CA TYR A 160 19.16 35.79 9.23
C TYR A 160 20.02 34.63 8.76
N PHE A 161 20.29 34.59 7.45
CA PHE A 161 21.01 33.53 6.78
C PHE A 161 22.03 34.11 5.80
N LEU A 162 23.26 33.59 5.79
CA LEU A 162 24.16 33.74 4.65
C LEU A 162 23.82 32.66 3.64
N VAL A 163 23.60 33.01 2.38
CA VAL A 163 23.15 32.06 1.36
C VAL A 163 23.83 32.38 0.04
N SER A 164 24.19 31.35 -0.72
CA SER A 164 24.54 31.54 -2.12
C SER A 164 23.25 31.60 -2.94
N ALA A 165 23.07 32.66 -3.73
CA ALA A 165 21.85 32.84 -4.50
C ALA A 165 22.13 33.25 -5.94
N ARG A 166 21.25 32.83 -6.85
CA ARG A 166 21.16 33.35 -8.20
C ARG A 166 19.77 33.98 -8.38
N LEU A 167 19.75 35.30 -8.50
CA LEU A 167 18.53 36.07 -8.67
C LEU A 167 18.05 36.04 -10.13
N PRO A 168 16.73 36.10 -10.38
CA PRO A 168 16.21 36.18 -11.73
C PRO A 168 16.64 37.49 -12.41
N SER A 169 16.89 37.43 -13.72
CA SER A 169 17.23 38.59 -14.55
C SER A 169 16.01 39.32 -15.11
N THR A 170 14.81 38.77 -14.93
CA THR A 170 13.54 39.34 -15.38
C THR A 170 12.49 39.36 -14.26
N PRO A 171 11.57 40.35 -14.23
CA PRO A 171 10.54 40.46 -13.18
C PRO A 171 9.58 39.26 -13.09
N ASP A 172 9.45 38.48 -14.17
CA ASP A 172 8.61 37.27 -14.19
C ASP A 172 9.24 36.07 -13.44
N GLY A 173 10.49 36.20 -12.98
CA GLY A 173 11.16 35.19 -12.17
C GLY A 173 11.67 33.96 -12.94
N ARG A 174 11.59 33.97 -14.28
CA ARG A 174 11.83 32.77 -15.11
C ARG A 174 13.21 32.70 -15.76
N ASN A 175 13.84 33.85 -16.02
CA ASN A 175 15.16 33.90 -16.64
C ASN A 175 16.27 34.18 -15.64
N TYR A 176 17.44 33.58 -15.85
CA TYR A 176 18.61 33.72 -14.98
C TYR A 176 19.86 33.92 -15.86
N GLN A 177 20.38 35.15 -15.91
CA GLN A 177 21.59 35.47 -16.69
C GLN A 177 22.84 35.67 -15.84
N GLY A 178 22.72 35.74 -14.50
CA GLY A 178 23.83 35.97 -13.57
C GLY A 178 24.49 34.70 -12.99
N LYS A 179 25.66 34.86 -12.37
CA LYS A 179 26.33 33.84 -11.55
C LYS A 179 25.74 33.81 -10.13
N PHE A 180 26.02 32.74 -9.39
CA PHE A 180 25.72 32.69 -7.96
C PHE A 180 26.60 33.67 -7.18
N GLY A 181 26.00 34.48 -6.32
CA GLY A 181 26.68 35.38 -5.38
C GLY A 181 26.37 35.03 -3.93
N ILE A 182 27.05 35.68 -2.98
CA ILE A 182 26.77 35.55 -1.55
C ILE A 182 25.87 36.69 -1.09
N TYR A 183 24.78 36.34 -0.41
CA TYR A 183 23.74 37.24 0.06
C TYR A 183 23.47 37.06 1.55
N LEU A 184 23.11 38.15 2.22
CA LEU A 184 22.40 38.11 3.48
C LEU A 184 20.90 38.07 3.18
N VAL A 185 20.23 37.03 3.66
CA VAL A 185 18.80 36.80 3.46
C VAL A 185 18.13 36.71 4.82
N ASP A 186 16.92 37.23 4.94
CA ASP A 186 16.14 37.11 6.17
C ASP A 186 14.71 36.60 5.96
N VAL A 187 14.04 36.29 7.08
CA VAL A 187 12.66 35.81 7.10
C VAL A 187 11.63 36.88 6.69
N PHE A 188 12.04 38.14 6.54
CA PHE A 188 11.21 39.28 6.15
C PHE A 188 11.33 39.61 4.66
N ASP A 189 11.89 38.68 3.88
CA ASP A 189 12.10 38.76 2.43
C ASP A 189 13.19 39.72 1.97
N ASN A 190 14.01 40.26 2.90
CA ASN A 190 15.16 41.06 2.48
C ASN A 190 16.26 40.15 1.90
N ILE A 191 16.78 40.54 0.73
CA ILE A 191 17.89 39.86 0.06
C ILE A 191 18.95 40.91 -0.28
N VAL A 192 20.04 40.91 0.48
CA VAL A 192 21.11 41.92 0.36
C VAL A 192 22.37 41.27 -0.22
N PRO A 193 22.88 41.71 -1.39
CA PRO A 193 24.13 41.21 -1.92
C PRO A 193 25.30 41.61 -1.01
N LEU A 194 26.10 40.64 -0.58
CA LEU A 194 27.34 40.87 0.16
C LEU A 194 28.56 40.78 -0.76
N CYS A 195 28.56 39.81 -1.68
CA CYS A 195 29.63 39.64 -2.65
C CYS A 195 29.09 39.00 -3.93
N THR A 196 29.39 39.60 -5.07
CA THR A 196 29.10 39.02 -6.39
C THR A 196 30.33 39.16 -7.28
N LYS A 197 30.52 38.22 -8.20
CA LYS A 197 31.56 38.29 -9.24
C LYS A 197 30.92 38.01 -10.59
N PRO A 198 31.23 38.80 -11.64
CA PRO A 198 30.62 38.63 -12.96
C PRO A 198 31.05 37.33 -13.65
N ASP A 199 32.25 36.83 -13.36
CA ASP A 199 32.88 35.68 -14.00
C ASP A 199 32.79 34.38 -13.19
N SER A 200 32.44 34.46 -11.90
CA SER A 200 32.61 33.36 -10.94
C SER A 200 31.32 33.09 -10.15
N ASN A 201 31.03 31.82 -9.91
CA ASN A 201 30.02 31.42 -8.93
C ASN A 201 30.64 31.37 -7.53
N LEU A 202 29.98 32.00 -6.55
CA LEU A 202 30.38 31.97 -5.15
C LEU A 202 29.44 31.03 -4.38
N PHE A 203 30.00 30.01 -3.74
CA PHE A 203 29.27 28.96 -3.02
C PHE A 203 29.78 28.84 -1.57
N GLU A 204 28.99 28.14 -0.74
CA GLU A 204 29.37 27.72 0.62
C GLU A 204 29.86 28.86 1.53
N PRO A 205 29.01 29.86 1.81
CA PRO A 205 29.38 30.88 2.78
C PRO A 205 29.58 30.25 4.17
N ILE A 206 30.78 30.36 4.71
CA ILE A 206 31.14 29.90 6.06
C ILE A 206 31.70 31.09 6.84
N PRO A 207 30.96 31.66 7.80
CA PRO A 207 31.47 32.74 8.64
C PRO A 207 32.51 32.21 9.63
N VAL A 208 33.64 32.90 9.73
CA VAL A 208 34.63 32.65 10.78
C VAL A 208 34.16 33.32 12.07
N ARG A 209 33.59 32.54 12.98
CA ARG A 209 33.15 33.01 14.30
C ARG A 209 33.31 31.92 15.36
N ARG A 210 33.39 32.33 16.63
CA ARG A 210 33.31 31.38 17.76
C ARG A 210 31.93 30.72 17.76
N GLN A 211 31.90 29.40 17.90
CA GLN A 211 30.67 28.60 17.98
C GLN A 211 30.63 27.85 19.32
N PRO A 212 29.45 27.72 19.95
CA PRO A 212 29.27 26.76 21.03
C PRO A 212 29.59 25.35 20.53
N LYS A 213 30.37 24.59 21.30
CA LYS A 213 30.60 23.17 21.02
C LYS A 213 29.31 22.40 21.34
N PRO A 214 28.71 21.65 20.40
CA PRO A 214 27.55 20.81 20.71
C PRO A 214 27.88 19.81 21.84
N PRO A 215 26.86 19.36 22.61
CA PRO A 215 27.04 18.31 23.61
C PRO A 215 27.68 17.06 22.99
N VAL A 216 28.52 16.37 23.78
CA VAL A 216 29.08 15.08 23.37
C VAL A 216 28.03 14.00 23.63
N VAL A 217 27.66 13.29 22.57
CA VAL A 217 26.85 12.06 22.66
C VAL A 217 27.82 10.89 22.78
N HIS A 218 27.72 10.13 23.87
CA HIS A 218 28.55 8.95 24.08
C HIS A 218 28.13 7.79 23.16
N ASP A 219 29.14 7.07 22.66
CA ASP A 219 28.94 5.83 21.90
C ASP A 219 28.17 4.79 22.74
N ARG A 220 27.18 4.18 22.10
CA ARG A 220 26.30 3.13 22.64
C ARG A 220 26.50 1.79 21.94
N VAL A 221 27.36 1.76 20.93
CA VAL A 221 27.67 0.54 20.18
C VAL A 221 28.58 -0.39 20.98
N ASP A 222 28.30 -1.68 20.89
CA ASP A 222 29.18 -2.75 21.34
C ASP A 222 29.73 -3.47 20.11
N LEU A 223 30.92 -3.07 19.68
CA LEU A 223 31.55 -3.57 18.46
C LEU A 223 32.01 -5.03 18.55
N SER A 224 31.92 -5.66 19.72
CA SER A 224 32.15 -7.11 19.87
C SER A 224 30.96 -7.95 19.40
N ARG A 225 29.80 -7.31 19.17
CA ARG A 225 28.55 -7.97 18.78
C ARG A 225 28.28 -7.82 17.29
N THR A 226 27.52 -8.76 16.76
CA THR A 226 27.03 -8.76 15.37
C THR A 226 25.51 -8.66 15.29
N ASP A 227 24.85 -8.45 16.43
CA ASP A 227 23.41 -8.38 16.59
C ASP A 227 22.99 -7.11 17.34
N ALA A 228 21.70 -6.82 17.27
CA ALA A 228 21.03 -5.78 18.01
C ALA A 228 19.69 -6.29 18.57
N LEU A 229 19.13 -5.56 19.53
CA LEU A 229 17.85 -5.85 20.15
C LEU A 229 16.77 -4.90 19.62
N VAL A 230 15.59 -5.43 19.30
CA VAL A 230 14.40 -4.65 18.95
C VAL A 230 13.31 -4.86 19.99
N GLU A 231 12.80 -3.76 20.53
CA GLU A 231 11.72 -3.71 21.52
C GLU A 231 10.52 -2.94 20.97
N LEU A 232 9.40 -3.62 20.77
CA LEU A 232 8.14 -3.05 20.32
C LEU A 232 7.12 -3.12 21.46
N GLN A 233 6.62 -1.96 21.91
CA GLN A 233 5.72 -1.90 23.05
C GLN A 233 4.30 -2.37 22.72
N ASP A 234 3.69 -1.80 21.68
CA ASP A 234 2.34 -2.15 21.25
C ASP A 234 2.17 -1.87 19.76
N ILE A 235 2.20 -2.93 18.95
CA ILE A 235 2.06 -2.82 17.50
C ILE A 235 0.78 -2.08 17.05
N TYR A 236 -0.29 -2.09 17.87
CA TYR A 236 -1.58 -1.48 17.57
C TYR A 236 -1.66 0.02 17.92
N ALA A 237 -0.66 0.59 18.60
CA ALA A 237 -0.68 1.99 19.04
C ALA A 237 -0.46 3.00 17.90
N GLY A 238 0.09 2.56 16.76
CA GLY A 238 0.39 3.42 15.62
C GLY A 238 -0.64 3.35 14.49
N GLN A 239 -0.64 4.36 13.62
CA GLN A 239 -1.56 4.46 12.47
C GLN A 239 -1.47 3.27 11.51
N GLY A 240 -0.34 2.54 11.50
CA GLY A 240 -0.09 1.41 10.62
C GLY A 240 -1.03 0.22 10.85
N LEU A 241 -1.68 0.11 12.01
CA LEU A 241 -2.67 -0.93 12.33
C LEU A 241 -3.99 -0.36 12.85
N ILE A 242 -4.30 0.91 12.54
CA ILE A 242 -5.52 1.54 13.02
C ILE A 242 -6.78 0.77 12.60
N GLY A 243 -7.64 0.45 13.57
CA GLY A 243 -8.87 -0.31 13.35
C GLY A 243 -8.69 -1.83 13.18
N VAL A 244 -7.46 -2.35 13.23
CA VAL A 244 -7.21 -3.80 13.30
C VAL A 244 -7.49 -4.28 14.72
N PRO A 245 -8.32 -5.33 14.93
CA PRO A 245 -8.55 -5.87 16.26
C PRO A 245 -7.27 -6.38 16.90
N ARG A 246 -7.12 -6.10 18.20
CA ARG A 246 -6.03 -6.64 18.99
C ARG A 246 -6.04 -8.17 18.96
N GLY A 247 -4.85 -8.76 18.92
CA GLY A 247 -4.65 -10.20 18.77
C GLY A 247 -4.75 -10.74 17.34
N THR A 248 -5.04 -9.90 16.33
CA THR A 248 -5.04 -10.32 14.91
C THR A 248 -3.62 -10.65 14.44
N VAL A 249 -2.64 -9.81 14.79
CA VAL A 249 -1.22 -10.05 14.51
C VAL A 249 -0.70 -11.15 15.42
N LYS A 250 -0.06 -12.17 14.85
CA LYS A 250 0.55 -13.31 15.57
C LYS A 250 2.07 -13.34 15.48
N LYS A 251 2.63 -12.86 14.37
CA LYS A 251 4.07 -12.85 14.12
C LYS A 251 4.46 -11.59 13.36
N LEU A 252 5.75 -11.28 13.36
CA LEU A 252 6.37 -10.35 12.43
C LEU A 252 7.24 -11.13 11.45
N ARG A 253 7.07 -10.91 10.14
CA ARG A 253 8.07 -11.31 9.14
C ARG A 253 9.16 -10.26 9.09
N LEU A 254 10.40 -10.71 9.17
CA LEU A 254 11.58 -9.87 9.01
C LEU A 254 12.24 -10.21 7.67
N PHE A 255 12.54 -9.19 6.87
CA PHE A 255 13.28 -9.36 5.63
C PHE A 255 14.26 -8.20 5.42
N THR A 256 15.30 -8.47 4.64
CA THR A 256 16.30 -7.48 4.24
C THR A 256 16.32 -7.31 2.72
N TYR A 257 16.85 -6.20 2.24
CA TYR A 257 16.96 -5.88 0.82
C TYR A 257 18.34 -6.22 0.28
N HIS A 258 18.38 -6.67 -0.96
CA HIS A 258 19.60 -6.80 -1.73
C HIS A 258 19.78 -5.60 -2.64
N PHE A 259 20.49 -4.60 -2.16
CA PHE A 259 20.65 -3.35 -2.90
C PHE A 259 21.52 -3.49 -4.16
N SER A 260 21.10 -2.82 -5.23
CA SER A 260 21.70 -2.93 -6.57
C SER A 260 23.19 -2.57 -6.60
N TYR A 261 23.93 -3.15 -7.55
CA TYR A 261 25.29 -2.75 -7.86
C TYR A 261 25.30 -1.58 -8.84
N ARG A 262 26.45 -0.89 -8.92
CA ARG A 262 26.67 0.18 -9.89
C ARG A 262 26.36 -0.31 -11.31
N GLY A 263 25.48 0.43 -12.01
CA GLY A 263 25.08 0.11 -13.39
C GLY A 263 24.01 -0.99 -13.52
N THR A 264 23.48 -1.50 -12.40
CA THR A 264 22.49 -2.59 -12.38
C THR A 264 21.11 -2.15 -11.88
N GLY A 265 21.03 -1.01 -11.19
CA GLY A 265 19.78 -0.44 -10.69
C GLY A 265 19.01 0.37 -11.73
N GLY A 266 17.73 0.60 -11.45
CA GLY A 266 17.02 1.80 -11.91
C GLY A 266 16.09 1.68 -13.11
N GLN A 267 15.56 0.51 -13.47
CA GLN A 267 14.53 0.42 -14.53
C GLN A 267 13.48 -0.66 -14.27
N TRP A 268 12.35 -0.51 -14.93
CA TRP A 268 11.16 -1.36 -14.89
C TRP A 268 11.47 -2.84 -15.02
N ASP A 269 10.66 -3.64 -14.34
CA ASP A 269 10.55 -5.07 -14.61
C ASP A 269 11.88 -5.85 -14.50
N ARG A 270 12.77 -5.42 -13.59
CA ARG A 270 14.03 -6.14 -13.33
C ARG A 270 13.86 -7.28 -12.35
N VAL A 271 13.40 -6.98 -11.14
CA VAL A 271 13.25 -7.99 -10.08
C VAL A 271 11.92 -8.72 -10.23
N GLY A 272 10.86 -8.00 -10.58
CA GLY A 272 9.54 -8.52 -10.91
C GLY A 272 8.76 -7.54 -11.78
N MET A 273 7.68 -8.00 -12.43
CA MET A 273 6.83 -7.21 -13.32
C MET A 273 5.97 -6.24 -12.49
N ASP A 274 6.13 -4.93 -12.72
CA ASP A 274 5.57 -3.84 -11.91
C ASP A 274 6.02 -3.88 -10.43
N GLY A 275 7.25 -4.32 -10.16
CA GLY A 275 7.84 -4.35 -8.82
C GLY A 275 8.27 -5.75 -8.34
N PRO A 276 9.08 -5.83 -7.27
CA PRO A 276 9.65 -4.73 -6.48
C PRO A 276 10.86 -4.07 -7.15
N TRP A 277 11.41 -3.01 -6.54
CA TRP A 277 12.65 -2.37 -6.97
C TRP A 277 13.90 -3.23 -6.69
N GLU A 278 13.92 -3.92 -5.55
CA GLU A 278 15.06 -4.73 -5.09
C GLU A 278 14.68 -6.19 -4.84
N PRO A 279 15.61 -7.14 -5.04
CA PRO A 279 15.45 -8.47 -4.49
C PRO A 279 15.37 -8.43 -2.96
N LYS A 280 14.53 -9.30 -2.40
CA LYS A 280 14.26 -9.38 -0.96
C LYS A 280 14.70 -10.72 -0.41
N ARG A 281 15.30 -10.71 0.78
CA ARG A 281 15.80 -11.90 1.49
C ARG A 281 15.03 -12.04 2.80
N VAL A 282 14.23 -13.10 2.93
CA VAL A 282 13.44 -13.37 4.14
C VAL A 282 14.37 -13.89 5.23
N LEU A 283 14.48 -13.15 6.33
CA LEU A 283 15.28 -13.57 7.49
C LEU A 283 14.52 -14.61 8.31
N GLY A 284 13.21 -14.44 8.44
CA GLY A 284 12.34 -15.36 9.17
C GLY A 284 11.19 -14.65 9.87
N THR A 285 10.71 -15.25 10.96
CA THR A 285 9.62 -14.69 11.77
C THR A 285 9.95 -14.65 13.25
N VAL A 286 9.33 -13.69 13.95
CA VAL A 286 9.37 -13.55 15.42
C VAL A 286 7.96 -13.43 15.98
N PRO A 287 7.67 -13.92 17.20
CA PRO A 287 6.33 -13.89 17.78
C PRO A 287 5.92 -12.49 18.22
N VAL A 288 4.61 -12.23 18.21
CA VAL A 288 3.96 -11.06 18.84
C VAL A 288 3.05 -11.56 19.95
N GLU A 289 3.16 -10.97 21.13
CA GLU A 289 2.34 -11.31 22.30
C GLU A 289 0.89 -10.82 22.13
N ASP A 290 -0.05 -11.36 22.91
CA ASP A 290 -1.47 -10.98 22.81
C ASP A 290 -1.72 -9.50 23.16
N ASP A 291 -0.85 -8.88 23.97
CA ASP A 291 -0.89 -7.44 24.28
C ASP A 291 -0.35 -6.57 23.13
N GLY A 292 0.17 -7.15 22.06
CA GLY A 292 0.74 -6.48 20.89
C GLY A 292 2.24 -6.19 21.00
N SER A 293 2.89 -6.59 22.09
CA SER A 293 4.33 -6.38 22.30
C SER A 293 5.18 -7.43 21.59
N ALA A 294 6.41 -7.06 21.22
CA ALA A 294 7.42 -7.98 20.69
C ALA A 294 8.83 -7.57 21.14
N CYS A 295 9.68 -8.56 21.39
CA CYS A 295 11.08 -8.36 21.77
C CYS A 295 11.93 -9.45 21.10
N PHE A 296 12.88 -9.05 20.27
CA PHE A 296 13.63 -9.98 19.42
C PHE A 296 14.99 -9.45 18.98
N ARG A 297 15.90 -10.36 18.64
CA ARG A 297 17.22 -10.02 18.09
C ARG A 297 17.17 -9.90 16.58
N VAL A 298 18.04 -9.05 16.05
CA VAL A 298 18.25 -8.84 14.63
C VAL A 298 19.74 -8.73 14.30
N PRO A 299 20.17 -9.07 13.08
CA PRO A 299 21.54 -8.79 12.66
C PRO A 299 21.80 -7.28 12.67
N ALA A 300 22.93 -6.88 13.24
CA ALA A 300 23.39 -5.49 13.18
C ALA A 300 23.84 -5.14 11.76
N ASN A 301 23.98 -3.84 11.48
CA ASN A 301 24.48 -3.34 10.19
C ASN A 301 23.67 -3.83 8.98
N THR A 302 22.41 -4.20 9.20
CA THR A 302 21.53 -4.80 8.22
C THR A 302 20.24 -3.98 8.10
N PRO A 303 19.85 -3.55 6.89
CA PRO A 303 18.55 -2.95 6.62
C PRO A 303 17.43 -3.97 6.86
N ILE A 304 16.47 -3.66 7.72
CA ILE A 304 15.38 -4.58 8.08
C ILE A 304 14.04 -3.90 7.88
N SER A 305 13.16 -4.61 7.16
CA SER A 305 11.73 -4.31 7.07
C SER A 305 10.92 -5.34 7.83
N VAL A 306 9.73 -4.91 8.26
CA VAL A 306 8.83 -5.68 9.11
C VAL A 306 7.45 -5.79 8.47
N GLN A 307 6.86 -6.97 8.46
CA GLN A 307 5.45 -7.19 8.08
C GLN A 307 4.70 -7.85 9.25
N PRO A 308 3.68 -7.20 9.84
CA PRO A 308 2.78 -7.84 10.79
C PRO A 308 1.95 -8.93 10.09
N LEU A 309 2.00 -10.16 10.59
CA LEU A 309 1.33 -11.31 9.99
C LEU A 309 0.09 -11.73 10.80
N ASP A 310 -0.98 -12.09 10.10
CA ASP A 310 -2.14 -12.74 10.68
C ASP A 310 -1.85 -14.20 11.10
N SER A 311 -2.88 -14.93 11.57
CA SER A 311 -2.75 -16.33 11.95
C SER A 311 -2.46 -17.29 10.79
N GLU A 312 -2.70 -16.87 9.55
CA GLU A 312 -2.42 -17.63 8.33
C GLU A 312 -1.04 -17.27 7.73
N GLY A 313 -0.28 -16.37 8.35
CA GLY A 313 1.04 -15.93 7.87
C GLY A 313 1.01 -14.85 6.78
N LYS A 314 -0.13 -14.17 6.59
CA LYS A 314 -0.31 -13.15 5.55
C LYS A 314 -0.10 -11.75 6.11
N ALA A 315 0.54 -10.87 5.35
CA ALA A 315 0.86 -9.52 5.80
C ALA A 315 -0.40 -8.63 5.90
N ILE A 316 -0.64 -8.10 7.10
CA ILE A 316 -1.69 -7.12 7.40
C ILE A 316 -1.23 -5.71 7.00
N GLN A 317 0.06 -5.44 7.10
CA GLN A 317 0.66 -4.14 6.76
C GLN A 317 2.05 -4.33 6.17
N LEU A 318 2.47 -3.41 5.31
CA LEU A 318 3.75 -3.47 4.62
C LEU A 318 4.61 -2.27 5.05
N MET A 319 5.74 -2.54 5.71
CA MET A 319 6.76 -1.51 5.94
C MET A 319 7.52 -1.28 4.64
N ARG A 320 7.19 -0.19 3.94
CA ARG A 320 7.83 0.24 2.68
C ARG A 320 8.97 1.22 2.96
N SER A 321 9.85 0.78 3.85
CA SER A 321 11.00 1.47 4.42
C SER A 321 11.79 0.44 5.25
N TRP A 322 12.94 0.81 5.79
CA TRP A 322 13.73 -0.05 6.67
C TRP A 322 14.33 0.76 7.82
N PHE A 323 14.65 0.03 8.90
CA PHE A 323 15.55 0.51 9.94
C PHE A 323 16.87 -0.26 9.86
N THR A 324 17.92 0.32 10.43
CA THR A 324 19.23 -0.33 10.57
C THR A 324 19.67 -0.15 12.01
N ALA A 325 19.97 -1.26 12.69
CA ALA A 325 20.48 -1.25 14.05
C ALA A 325 22.00 -1.43 14.06
N MET A 326 22.72 -0.70 14.90
CA MET A 326 24.16 -0.85 15.08
C MET A 326 24.49 -2.00 16.06
N PRO A 327 25.74 -2.50 16.07
CA PRO A 327 26.18 -3.54 17.01
C PRO A 327 25.83 -3.24 18.47
N GLY A 328 25.11 -4.15 19.12
CA GLY A 328 24.69 -4.04 20.52
C GLY A 328 23.60 -3.01 20.80
N GLU A 329 23.08 -2.32 19.78
CA GLU A 329 22.04 -1.32 19.93
C GLU A 329 20.72 -1.93 20.46
N LYS A 330 19.99 -1.16 21.26
CA LYS A 330 18.58 -1.40 21.56
C LYS A 330 17.72 -0.42 20.79
N VAL A 331 17.03 -0.90 19.75
CA VAL A 331 16.05 -0.16 18.98
C VAL A 331 14.69 -0.30 19.65
N SER A 332 13.98 0.80 19.83
CA SER A 332 12.65 0.79 20.46
C SER A 332 11.62 1.53 19.63
N CYS A 333 10.43 0.95 19.52
CA CYS A 333 9.25 1.53 18.88
C CYS A 333 8.04 1.46 19.82
N VAL A 334 7.20 2.50 19.82
CA VAL A 334 5.96 2.52 20.59
C VAL A 334 4.89 1.68 19.88
N GLY A 335 4.74 1.86 18.57
CA GLY A 335 3.78 1.12 17.76
C GLY A 335 4.10 1.14 16.26
N CYS A 336 3.26 0.55 15.43
CA CYS A 336 3.53 0.53 13.99
C CYS A 336 3.23 1.90 13.34
N HIS A 337 4.27 2.65 12.96
CA HIS A 337 4.14 3.99 12.35
C HIS A 337 3.56 5.06 13.30
N GLU A 338 3.90 5.00 14.58
CA GLU A 338 3.64 6.08 15.54
C GLU A 338 4.28 7.40 15.09
N THR A 339 3.82 8.52 15.66
CA THR A 339 4.53 9.79 15.45
C THR A 339 5.74 9.86 16.39
N GLN A 340 6.81 10.54 15.98
CA GLN A 340 8.03 10.71 16.80
C GLN A 340 7.79 11.55 18.08
N LEU A 341 6.61 12.18 18.20
CA LEU A 341 6.14 12.89 19.39
C LEU A 341 5.32 12.00 20.33
N THR A 342 5.06 10.75 19.94
CA THR A 342 4.31 9.78 20.74
C THR A 342 5.17 9.39 21.94
N SER A 343 4.64 9.61 23.14
CA SER A 343 5.30 9.14 24.36
C SER A 343 5.11 7.63 24.52
N PRO A 344 6.13 6.89 24.98
CA PRO A 344 5.98 5.48 25.27
C PRO A 344 4.94 5.25 26.38
N SER A 345 4.29 4.09 26.33
CA SER A 345 3.34 3.69 27.37
C SER A 345 4.08 3.36 28.67
N THR A 346 3.44 3.61 29.81
CA THR A 346 3.91 3.13 31.12
C THR A 346 3.52 1.68 31.39
N ALA A 347 2.72 1.07 30.50
CA ALA A 347 2.32 -0.33 30.63
C ALA A 347 3.52 -1.26 30.41
N ASN A 348 3.66 -2.25 31.30
CA ASN A 348 4.71 -3.26 31.22
C ASN A 348 4.41 -4.27 30.10
N ALA A 349 4.99 -4.05 28.92
CA ALA A 349 4.92 -4.96 27.77
C ALA A 349 5.35 -6.38 28.14
N THR A 350 4.53 -7.37 27.78
CA THR A 350 4.75 -8.78 28.13
C THR A 350 6.04 -9.33 27.53
N ALA A 351 6.35 -8.96 26.29
CA ALA A 351 7.56 -9.41 25.59
C ALA A 351 8.87 -8.99 26.29
N LEU A 352 8.85 -7.90 27.08
CA LEU A 352 10.03 -7.39 27.80
C LEU A 352 10.32 -8.14 29.12
N ARG A 353 9.45 -9.07 29.54
CA ARG A 353 9.61 -9.85 30.78
C ARG A 353 10.35 -11.17 30.58
N ARG A 354 10.71 -11.49 29.34
CA ARG A 354 11.40 -12.72 28.96
C ARG A 354 12.62 -12.39 28.10
N PRO A 355 13.54 -13.34 27.90
CA PRO A 355 14.62 -13.16 26.94
C PRO A 355 14.08 -12.82 25.54
N PRO A 356 14.82 -12.00 24.77
CA PRO A 356 14.47 -11.69 23.38
C PRO A 356 14.31 -12.96 22.55
N SER A 357 13.35 -12.94 21.63
CA SER A 357 13.12 -14.05 20.70
C SER A 357 14.20 -14.06 19.61
N GLU A 358 14.67 -15.24 19.23
CA GLU A 358 15.49 -15.41 18.03
C GLU A 358 14.62 -15.53 16.79
N ILE A 359 15.19 -15.20 15.62
CA ILE A 359 14.49 -15.30 14.34
C ILE A 359 14.29 -16.78 13.98
N ALA A 360 13.03 -17.21 13.84
CA ALA A 360 12.71 -18.53 13.32
C ALA A 360 12.88 -18.54 11.79
N PRO A 361 13.79 -19.35 11.22
CA PRO A 361 14.07 -19.35 9.78
C PRO A 361 12.85 -19.67 8.92
N TRP A 362 12.85 -19.14 7.69
CA TRP A 362 11.79 -19.37 6.70
C TRP A 362 12.23 -20.42 5.67
N HIS A 363 11.72 -21.65 5.81
CA HIS A 363 11.93 -22.79 4.90
C HIS A 363 13.39 -22.95 4.42
N GLY A 364 14.31 -23.07 5.39
CA GLY A 364 15.74 -23.28 5.14
C GLY A 364 16.62 -22.04 5.36
N PRO A 365 17.84 -22.00 4.80
CA PRO A 365 18.76 -20.88 4.97
C PRO A 365 18.28 -19.62 4.24
N VAL A 366 18.67 -18.45 4.78
CA VAL A 366 18.35 -17.13 4.23
C VAL A 366 18.92 -16.99 2.82
N ARG A 367 18.08 -16.56 1.88
CA ARG A 367 18.41 -16.41 0.46
C ARG A 367 17.49 -15.41 -0.22
N GLY A 368 17.85 -15.01 -1.43
CA GLY A 368 16.99 -14.20 -2.28
C GLY A 368 15.71 -14.92 -2.66
N PHE A 369 14.55 -14.31 -2.39
CA PHE A 369 13.25 -14.86 -2.75
C PHE A 369 13.08 -14.81 -4.27
N SER A 370 12.93 -15.98 -4.91
CA SER A 370 12.70 -16.09 -6.35
C SER A 370 11.45 -16.90 -6.63
N PHE A 371 10.70 -16.49 -7.64
CA PHE A 371 9.56 -17.24 -8.14
C PHE A 371 9.95 -18.67 -8.56
N ALA A 372 11.07 -18.82 -9.29
CA ALA A 372 11.52 -20.12 -9.77
C ALA A 372 11.88 -21.10 -8.63
N ARG A 373 12.42 -20.56 -7.52
CA ARG A 373 12.78 -21.39 -6.35
C ARG A 373 11.62 -21.63 -5.41
N GLU A 374 10.78 -20.61 -5.17
CA GLU A 374 9.84 -20.63 -4.05
C GLU A 374 8.38 -20.86 -4.48
N VAL A 375 8.02 -20.50 -5.72
CA VAL A 375 6.63 -20.55 -6.22
C VAL A 375 6.45 -21.62 -7.31
N GLN A 376 7.40 -21.76 -8.23
CA GLN A 376 7.32 -22.77 -9.29
C GLN A 376 7.12 -24.19 -8.74
N PRO A 377 7.79 -24.63 -7.65
CA PRO A 377 7.50 -25.96 -7.07
C PRO A 377 6.06 -26.13 -6.58
N VAL A 378 5.41 -25.04 -6.12
CA VAL A 378 3.98 -25.06 -5.75
C VAL A 378 3.13 -25.26 -7.00
N LEU A 379 3.46 -24.59 -8.10
CA LEU A 379 2.76 -24.75 -9.38
C LEU A 379 2.96 -26.15 -9.96
N ASP A 380 4.18 -26.68 -9.92
CA ASP A 380 4.52 -28.02 -10.40
C ASP A 380 3.68 -29.07 -9.66
N LYS A 381 3.54 -28.93 -8.33
CA LYS A 381 2.76 -29.84 -7.49
C LYS A 381 1.26 -29.73 -7.70
N TYR A 382 0.70 -28.52 -7.77
CA TYR A 382 -0.74 -28.31 -7.63
C TYR A 382 -1.45 -27.77 -8.86
N CYS A 383 -0.72 -27.31 -9.88
CA CYS A 383 -1.30 -26.59 -11.01
C CYS A 383 -0.94 -27.24 -12.36
N VAL A 384 0.31 -27.66 -12.54
CA VAL A 384 0.83 -28.16 -13.84
C VAL A 384 0.06 -29.37 -14.35
N GLY A 385 -0.46 -30.24 -13.47
CA GLY A 385 -1.25 -31.40 -13.88
C GLY A 385 -2.47 -31.05 -14.76
N CYS A 386 -3.07 -29.87 -14.55
CA CYS A 386 -4.19 -29.35 -15.36
C CYS A 386 -3.77 -28.19 -16.29
N HIS A 387 -2.70 -27.46 -15.95
CA HIS A 387 -2.23 -26.27 -16.67
C HIS A 387 -0.89 -26.51 -17.37
N ALA A 388 -0.82 -27.53 -18.22
CA ALA A 388 0.35 -27.88 -19.04
C ALA A 388 0.23 -27.41 -20.50
N GLY A 389 -0.60 -26.39 -20.78
CA GLY A 389 -0.82 -25.87 -22.14
C GLY A 389 -1.82 -26.68 -23.00
N GLN A 390 -2.50 -27.66 -22.41
CA GLN A 390 -3.58 -28.42 -23.04
C GLN A 390 -4.73 -27.46 -23.46
N PRO A 391 -5.33 -27.59 -24.66
CA PRO A 391 -6.42 -26.71 -25.09
C PRO A 391 -7.56 -26.68 -24.05
N GLY A 392 -7.97 -25.47 -23.67
CA GLY A 392 -9.10 -25.28 -22.79
C GLY A 392 -10.44 -25.60 -23.49
N PRO A 393 -11.56 -25.51 -22.74
CA PRO A 393 -12.89 -25.63 -23.30
C PRO A 393 -13.07 -24.70 -24.52
N GLN A 394 -13.71 -25.20 -25.59
CA GLN A 394 -13.93 -24.48 -26.85
C GLN A 394 -12.65 -24.20 -27.68
N GLY A 395 -11.56 -24.94 -27.46
CA GLY A 395 -10.36 -24.87 -28.30
C GLY A 395 -9.48 -23.62 -28.06
N LYS A 396 -9.71 -22.90 -26.96
CA LYS A 396 -8.82 -21.80 -26.55
C LYS A 396 -7.46 -22.36 -26.13
N PRO A 397 -6.33 -21.66 -26.39
CA PRO A 397 -5.03 -22.07 -25.87
C PRO A 397 -5.09 -22.21 -24.34
N GLY A 398 -4.64 -23.34 -23.81
CA GLY A 398 -4.58 -23.56 -22.37
C GLY A 398 -3.53 -22.67 -21.71
N LEU A 399 -3.75 -22.37 -20.44
CA LEU A 399 -2.71 -21.80 -19.59
C LEU A 399 -1.60 -22.84 -19.42
N ASP A 400 -0.36 -22.44 -19.67
CA ASP A 400 0.83 -23.27 -19.45
C ASP A 400 1.64 -22.70 -18.29
N LEU A 401 1.67 -23.44 -17.19
CA LEU A 401 2.35 -23.08 -15.94
C LEU A 401 3.60 -23.93 -15.69
N ARG A 402 4.00 -24.76 -16.66
CA ARG A 402 5.22 -25.56 -16.55
C ARG A 402 6.44 -24.66 -16.41
N ASP A 403 7.43 -25.16 -15.68
CA ASP A 403 8.75 -24.56 -15.67
C ASP A 403 9.33 -24.54 -17.09
N ALA A 404 9.68 -23.34 -17.55
CA ALA A 404 10.18 -23.10 -18.89
C ALA A 404 11.18 -21.94 -18.86
N PRO A 405 12.18 -21.92 -19.77
CA PRO A 405 13.18 -20.86 -19.80
C PRO A 405 12.56 -19.46 -19.85
N ALA A 406 13.17 -18.54 -19.11
CA ALA A 406 12.75 -17.14 -19.11
C ALA A 406 12.87 -16.53 -20.51
N VAL A 407 11.81 -15.82 -20.92
CA VAL A 407 11.78 -15.10 -22.20
C VAL A 407 12.30 -13.69 -21.98
N VAL A 408 13.36 -13.34 -22.70
CA VAL A 408 13.89 -11.97 -22.74
C VAL A 408 12.95 -11.11 -23.57
N GLN A 409 12.54 -9.98 -23.03
CA GLN A 409 11.70 -9.02 -23.73
C GLN A 409 12.39 -7.69 -23.86
N PRO A 410 12.29 -7.03 -25.03
CA PRO A 410 12.68 -5.64 -25.14
C PRO A 410 11.83 -4.84 -24.16
N SER A 411 12.41 -3.79 -23.60
CA SER A 411 11.65 -2.78 -22.85
C SER A 411 10.49 -2.28 -23.70
N GLU A 412 9.30 -2.16 -23.12
CA GLU A 412 8.16 -1.52 -23.79
C GLU A 412 8.40 -0.03 -24.08
N PHE A 413 9.47 0.53 -23.52
CA PHE A 413 9.95 1.89 -23.77
C PHE A 413 11.12 1.85 -24.74
N ALA A 414 10.89 2.31 -25.97
CA ALA A 414 11.85 2.31 -27.08
C ALA A 414 13.17 3.04 -26.75
N ASP A 415 13.15 3.97 -25.79
CA ASP A 415 14.30 4.78 -25.39
C ASP A 415 15.05 4.23 -24.15
N LEU A 416 14.48 3.24 -23.46
CA LEU A 416 15.10 2.56 -22.32
C LEU A 416 15.62 1.19 -22.79
N THR A 417 16.90 1.12 -23.14
CA THR A 417 17.57 -0.01 -23.79
C THR A 417 17.82 -1.26 -22.90
N TRP A 418 16.93 -1.57 -21.95
CA TRP A 418 17.22 -2.58 -20.93
C TRP A 418 16.18 -3.71 -20.94
N PRO A 419 16.51 -4.88 -21.51
CA PRO A 419 15.57 -5.98 -21.58
C PRO A 419 15.32 -6.61 -20.20
N ALA A 420 14.07 -7.01 -19.97
CA ALA A 420 13.63 -7.82 -18.82
C ALA A 420 13.56 -9.30 -19.22
N LYS A 421 13.60 -10.22 -18.25
CA LYS A 421 13.37 -11.65 -18.51
C LYS A 421 12.49 -12.28 -17.46
N PHE A 422 11.50 -13.05 -17.89
CA PHE A 422 10.57 -13.73 -16.99
C PHE A 422 10.16 -15.08 -17.55
N THR A 423 9.90 -16.05 -16.67
CA THR A 423 9.34 -17.34 -17.08
C THR A 423 7.89 -17.16 -17.59
N PRO A 424 7.42 -18.00 -18.53
CA PRO A 424 6.03 -17.98 -18.98
C PRO A 424 5.03 -18.15 -17.84
N SER A 425 5.31 -19.05 -16.87
CA SER A 425 4.48 -19.29 -15.69
C SER A 425 4.32 -18.05 -14.80
N TYR A 426 5.42 -17.32 -14.52
CA TYR A 426 5.37 -16.03 -13.84
C TYR A 426 4.51 -15.02 -14.62
N ARG A 427 4.75 -14.98 -15.94
CA ARG A 427 3.97 -14.25 -16.97
C ARG A 427 2.47 -14.30 -16.74
N ALA A 428 2.04 -15.54 -16.59
CA ALA A 428 0.64 -15.92 -16.59
C ALA A 428 0.00 -15.75 -15.20
N LEU A 429 0.79 -15.86 -14.12
CA LEU A 429 0.30 -15.82 -12.75
C LEU A 429 0.17 -14.39 -12.20
N VAL A 430 1.13 -13.49 -12.47
CA VAL A 430 1.14 -12.12 -11.93
C VAL A 430 -0.16 -11.34 -12.21
N PRO A 431 -0.80 -11.43 -13.40
CA PRO A 431 -2.08 -10.73 -13.65
C PRO A 431 -3.25 -11.17 -12.75
N LEU A 432 -3.11 -12.26 -12.00
CA LEU A 432 -4.08 -12.72 -11.01
C LEU A 432 -3.82 -12.14 -9.61
N VAL A 433 -2.73 -11.39 -9.42
CA VAL A 433 -2.28 -10.89 -8.12
C VAL A 433 -2.49 -9.39 -7.99
N ARG A 434 -3.03 -8.96 -6.84
CA ARG A 434 -3.05 -7.56 -6.44
C ARG A 434 -1.78 -7.26 -5.66
N ASN A 435 -0.80 -6.68 -6.32
CA ASN A 435 0.45 -6.23 -5.71
C ASN A 435 0.41 -4.71 -5.43
N VAL A 436 1.46 -4.21 -4.79
CA VAL A 436 1.59 -2.79 -4.40
C VAL A 436 1.91 -1.91 -5.61
N SER A 437 2.44 -2.49 -6.68
CA SER A 437 3.18 -1.84 -7.77
C SER A 437 4.58 -1.37 -7.36
N LEU A 438 5.34 -0.88 -8.34
CA LEU A 438 6.69 -0.35 -8.15
C LEU A 438 6.69 0.99 -7.40
N GLU A 439 5.69 1.84 -7.67
CA GLU A 439 5.58 3.20 -7.14
C GLU A 439 4.20 3.50 -6.54
N PRO A 440 3.74 2.78 -5.53
CA PRO A 440 2.46 3.04 -4.84
C PRO A 440 2.32 4.44 -4.22
N ASP A 441 1.14 4.77 -3.68
CA ASP A 441 0.98 5.99 -2.87
C ASP A 441 1.95 6.04 -1.67
N ARG A 442 2.53 7.20 -1.37
CA ARG A 442 3.51 7.38 -0.27
C ARG A 442 2.89 7.38 1.12
N ALA A 443 1.59 7.64 1.21
CA ALA A 443 0.89 7.64 2.49
C ALA A 443 0.95 6.25 3.16
N VAL A 444 0.82 6.20 4.47
CA VAL A 444 0.65 4.91 5.15
C VAL A 444 -0.63 4.26 4.65
N LEU A 445 -0.52 3.01 4.20
CA LEU A 445 -1.61 2.30 3.57
C LEU A 445 -2.67 1.91 4.59
N THR A 446 -3.92 1.84 4.14
CA THR A 446 -4.99 1.22 4.93
C THR A 446 -4.57 -0.21 5.29
N PRO A 447 -4.71 -0.65 6.56
CA PRO A 447 -4.42 -2.04 6.91
C PRO A 447 -5.18 -3.01 6.00
N CYS A 448 -4.48 -4.04 5.53
CA CYS A 448 -4.95 -5.04 4.57
C CYS A 448 -5.23 -4.53 3.14
N GLU A 449 -4.72 -3.35 2.73
CA GLU A 449 -4.91 -2.81 1.37
C GLU A 449 -4.45 -3.78 0.27
N PHE A 450 -3.31 -4.45 0.50
CA PHE A 450 -2.70 -5.44 -0.41
C PHE A 450 -2.59 -6.83 0.24
N HIS A 451 -3.49 -7.14 1.17
CA HIS A 451 -3.52 -8.44 1.84
C HIS A 451 -3.72 -9.58 0.83
N ALA A 452 -3.03 -10.72 0.98
CA ALA A 452 -3.13 -11.83 0.04
C ALA A 452 -4.57 -12.31 -0.25
N ASP A 453 -5.50 -12.23 0.72
CA ASP A 453 -6.92 -12.58 0.50
C ASP A 453 -7.67 -11.66 -0.50
N THR A 454 -7.15 -10.47 -0.82
CA THR A 454 -7.78 -9.55 -1.79
C THR A 454 -7.37 -9.84 -3.24
N THR A 455 -6.49 -10.84 -3.43
CA THR A 455 -5.96 -11.27 -4.72
C THR A 455 -6.82 -12.36 -5.36
N GLU A 456 -7.04 -12.26 -6.68
CA GLU A 456 -7.87 -13.19 -7.48
C GLU A 456 -7.41 -14.65 -7.32
N LEU A 457 -6.09 -14.86 -7.41
CA LEU A 457 -5.45 -16.17 -7.26
C LEU A 457 -5.81 -16.83 -5.93
N VAL A 458 -5.68 -16.09 -4.82
CA VAL A 458 -5.92 -16.60 -3.47
C VAL A 458 -7.41 -16.87 -3.27
N GLN A 459 -8.29 -15.98 -3.74
CA GLN A 459 -9.74 -16.19 -3.68
C GLN A 459 -10.17 -17.45 -4.42
N MET A 460 -9.62 -17.67 -5.63
CA MET A 460 -9.89 -18.85 -6.44
C MET A 460 -9.43 -20.13 -5.74
N LEU A 461 -8.22 -20.15 -5.19
CA LEU A 461 -7.65 -21.31 -4.50
C LEU A 461 -8.36 -21.59 -3.17
N ARG A 462 -8.75 -20.56 -2.39
CA ARG A 462 -9.52 -20.72 -1.14
C ARG A 462 -10.90 -21.33 -1.37
N LYS A 463 -11.53 -21.04 -2.51
CA LYS A 463 -12.78 -21.69 -2.96
C LYS A 463 -12.57 -23.13 -3.42
N GLY A 464 -11.33 -23.57 -3.52
CA GLY A 464 -10.92 -24.93 -3.80
C GLY A 464 -10.56 -25.23 -5.25
N HIS A 465 -10.68 -24.27 -6.19
CA HIS A 465 -10.33 -24.40 -7.62
C HIS A 465 -10.23 -25.86 -8.16
N HIS A 466 -11.37 -26.46 -8.49
CA HIS A 466 -11.47 -27.86 -8.95
C HIS A 466 -10.88 -28.90 -7.98
N GLY A 467 -11.14 -28.74 -6.68
CA GLY A 467 -10.70 -29.66 -5.63
C GLY A 467 -9.23 -29.54 -5.20
N VAL A 468 -8.47 -28.57 -5.76
CA VAL A 468 -7.08 -28.32 -5.37
C VAL A 468 -7.01 -27.83 -3.92
N ARG A 469 -6.14 -28.48 -3.13
CA ARG A 469 -5.89 -28.13 -1.72
C ARG A 469 -4.39 -28.07 -1.46
N LEU A 470 -3.89 -26.86 -1.26
CA LEU A 470 -2.49 -26.61 -0.92
C LEU A 470 -2.22 -27.01 0.53
N ASP A 471 -1.03 -27.54 0.79
CA ASP A 471 -0.50 -27.69 2.13
C ASP A 471 -0.09 -26.33 2.74
N ALA A 472 0.20 -26.32 4.05
CA ALA A 472 0.49 -25.09 4.78
C ALA A 472 1.75 -24.36 4.27
N GLU A 473 2.80 -25.10 3.88
CA GLU A 473 4.02 -24.52 3.34
C GLU A 473 3.78 -23.89 1.96
N SER A 474 3.02 -24.56 1.09
CA SER A 474 2.67 -24.05 -0.23
C SER A 474 1.82 -22.78 -0.15
N TRP A 475 0.91 -22.70 0.84
CA TRP A 475 0.19 -21.47 1.16
C TRP A 475 1.12 -20.35 1.62
N ASP A 476 2.04 -20.64 2.53
CA ASP A 476 2.98 -19.65 3.06
C ASP A 476 3.96 -19.14 1.98
N ARG A 477 4.37 -20.00 1.04
CA ARG A 477 5.19 -19.62 -0.12
C ARG A 477 4.45 -18.66 -1.06
N LEU A 478 3.20 -18.97 -1.39
CA LEU A 478 2.38 -18.11 -2.25
C LEU A 478 2.04 -16.78 -1.57
N SER A 479 1.63 -16.79 -0.29
CA SER A 479 1.32 -15.55 0.43
C SER A 479 2.56 -14.68 0.61
N THR A 480 3.72 -15.28 0.96
CA THR A 480 4.98 -14.54 1.08
C THR A 480 5.39 -13.92 -0.25
N TRP A 481 5.23 -14.63 -1.38
CA TRP A 481 5.51 -14.07 -2.70
C TRP A 481 4.66 -12.83 -3.00
N ILE A 482 3.36 -12.87 -2.68
CA ILE A 482 2.45 -11.74 -2.83
C ILE A 482 2.86 -10.58 -1.91
N ASP A 483 3.08 -10.87 -0.62
CA ASP A 483 3.44 -9.89 0.41
C ASP A 483 4.79 -9.20 0.12
N LEU A 484 5.71 -9.87 -0.57
CA LEU A 484 7.00 -9.31 -0.98
C LEU A 484 6.93 -8.49 -2.28
N ASN A 485 5.73 -8.20 -2.80
CA ASN A 485 5.48 -7.47 -4.05
C ASN A 485 5.88 -8.28 -5.31
N CYS A 486 5.72 -9.61 -5.27
CA CYS A 486 5.85 -10.52 -6.42
C CYS A 486 7.21 -10.57 -7.13
N PRO A 487 8.36 -10.69 -6.42
CA PRO A 487 9.66 -10.84 -7.08
C PRO A 487 9.69 -12.09 -7.97
N ALA A 488 10.23 -11.96 -9.19
CA ALA A 488 10.59 -13.08 -10.05
C ALA A 488 11.99 -13.61 -9.70
N HIS A 489 12.92 -12.69 -9.46
CA HIS A 489 14.34 -12.96 -9.25
C HIS A 489 14.76 -12.64 -7.82
N GLY A 490 15.62 -13.47 -7.23
CA GLY A 490 16.08 -13.29 -5.85
C GLY A 490 17.44 -12.60 -5.72
N THR A 491 18.18 -12.42 -6.82
CA THR A 491 19.54 -11.87 -6.84
C THR A 491 19.75 -11.00 -8.09
N TRP A 492 20.81 -10.18 -8.13
CA TRP A 492 21.07 -9.33 -9.30
C TRP A 492 21.68 -10.08 -10.48
N HIS A 493 22.44 -11.15 -10.25
CA HIS A 493 22.94 -12.00 -11.33
C HIS A 493 21.80 -12.78 -12.01
N GLU A 494 20.71 -13.04 -11.29
CA GLU A 494 19.48 -13.57 -11.87
C GLU A 494 18.68 -12.48 -12.60
N ALA A 495 18.47 -11.32 -11.99
CA ALA A 495 17.56 -10.29 -12.52
C ALA A 495 18.06 -9.60 -13.80
N THR A 496 19.37 -9.37 -13.92
CA THR A 496 19.92 -8.46 -14.95
C THR A 496 20.25 -9.19 -16.25
N VAL A 497 19.76 -8.67 -17.38
CA VAL A 497 20.09 -9.19 -18.73
C VAL A 497 21.24 -8.39 -19.37
N ALA A 498 21.21 -7.07 -19.23
CA ALA A 498 22.15 -6.18 -19.92
C ALA A 498 23.55 -6.13 -19.29
N VAL A 499 23.70 -6.58 -18.04
CA VAL A 499 24.98 -6.70 -17.35
C VAL A 499 25.27 -8.18 -17.19
N PRO A 500 26.38 -8.70 -17.75
CA PRO A 500 26.71 -10.11 -17.63
C PRO A 500 26.84 -10.55 -16.16
N ALA A 501 26.37 -11.74 -15.82
CA ALA A 501 26.44 -12.29 -14.47
C ALA A 501 27.86 -12.26 -13.89
N ALA A 502 28.90 -12.56 -14.70
CA ALA A 502 30.29 -12.46 -14.28
C ALA A 502 30.68 -11.06 -13.77
N LYS A 503 30.14 -10.00 -14.39
CA LYS A 503 30.38 -8.62 -13.94
C LYS A 503 29.67 -8.31 -12.63
N ILE A 504 28.48 -8.88 -12.42
CA ILE A 504 27.78 -8.79 -11.12
C ILE A 504 28.60 -9.45 -10.02
N LEU A 505 29.15 -10.64 -10.27
CA LEU A 505 29.96 -11.35 -9.30
C LEU A 505 31.27 -10.60 -8.97
N GLU A 506 31.92 -9.98 -9.95
CA GLU A 506 33.07 -9.09 -9.70
C GLU A 506 32.68 -7.90 -8.79
N LEU A 507 31.54 -7.27 -9.05
CA LEU A 507 31.02 -6.18 -8.21
C LEU A 507 30.63 -6.66 -6.80
N ARG A 508 30.14 -7.90 -6.68
CA ARG A 508 29.88 -8.57 -5.40
C ARG A 508 31.17 -8.77 -4.63
N ASP A 509 32.21 -9.31 -5.24
CA ASP A 509 33.50 -9.55 -4.60
C ASP A 509 34.08 -8.22 -4.07
N ARG A 510 34.04 -7.16 -4.90
CA ARG A 510 34.46 -5.82 -4.48
C ARG A 510 33.62 -5.27 -3.32
N ARG A 511 32.31 -5.50 -3.31
CA ARG A 511 31.44 -5.10 -2.20
C ARG A 511 31.82 -5.83 -0.91
N GLN A 512 32.08 -7.13 -0.98
CA GLN A 512 32.49 -7.93 0.20
C GLN A 512 33.83 -7.45 0.76
N GLU A 513 34.80 -7.14 -0.10
CA GLU A 513 36.08 -6.54 0.33
C GLU A 513 35.86 -5.21 1.08
N LEU A 514 35.01 -4.33 0.55
CA LEU A 514 34.68 -3.05 1.19
C LEU A 514 33.92 -3.23 2.51
N LEU A 515 33.03 -4.22 2.60
CA LEU A 515 32.33 -4.54 3.84
C LEU A 515 33.31 -5.07 4.89
N ALA A 516 34.22 -5.98 4.53
CA ALA A 516 35.25 -6.46 5.45
C ALA A 516 36.15 -5.34 6.02
N LEU A 517 36.39 -4.29 5.24
CA LEU A 517 37.20 -3.14 5.66
C LEU A 517 36.43 -2.15 6.55
N TYR A 518 35.16 -1.88 6.26
CA TYR A 518 34.44 -0.74 6.83
C TYR A 518 33.19 -1.12 7.64
N ALA A 519 32.72 -2.36 7.55
CA ALA A 519 31.49 -2.84 8.18
C ALA A 519 31.77 -4.05 9.09
N ILE A 520 31.80 -3.80 10.39
CA ILE A 520 32.07 -4.83 11.39
C ILE A 520 30.95 -5.88 11.36
N GLY A 521 31.34 -7.16 11.29
CA GLY A 521 30.42 -8.28 11.44
C GLY A 521 29.45 -8.50 10.27
N VAL A 522 29.74 -7.94 9.09
CA VAL A 522 28.94 -8.16 7.87
C VAL A 522 29.72 -9.05 6.91
N ASP A 523 29.42 -10.35 6.91
CA ASP A 523 30.07 -11.37 6.09
C ASP A 523 29.13 -12.05 5.07
N GLU A 524 27.85 -11.68 5.07
CA GLU A 524 26.86 -12.29 4.18
C GLU A 524 27.10 -11.98 2.69
N ASP A 525 26.98 -13.01 1.85
CA ASP A 525 26.88 -12.88 0.40
C ASP A 525 25.41 -12.83 -0.03
N PRO A 526 24.88 -11.67 -0.44
CA PRO A 526 23.48 -11.57 -0.85
C PRO A 526 23.23 -12.20 -2.24
N GLU A 527 24.27 -12.47 -3.05
CA GLU A 527 24.15 -13.20 -4.32
C GLU A 527 24.18 -14.73 -4.11
N ALA A 528 24.51 -15.21 -2.90
CA ALA A 528 24.57 -16.64 -2.63
C ALA A 528 23.18 -17.28 -2.72
N ILE A 529 23.12 -18.39 -3.46
CA ILE A 529 21.94 -19.25 -3.55
C ILE A 529 22.33 -20.57 -2.86
N PRO A 530 22.12 -20.69 -1.55
CA PRO A 530 22.41 -21.93 -0.84
C PRO A 530 21.54 -23.07 -1.41
N PRO A 531 22.07 -24.30 -1.46
CA PRO A 531 21.30 -25.43 -1.94
C PRO A 531 20.10 -25.68 -1.02
N THR A 532 18.91 -25.61 -1.59
CA THR A 532 17.66 -26.03 -0.94
C THR A 532 17.26 -27.39 -1.54
N PRO A 533 16.70 -28.33 -0.75
CA PRO A 533 16.12 -29.55 -1.30
C PRO A 533 14.97 -29.16 -2.24
N ALA A 534 15.22 -29.17 -3.55
CA ALA A 534 14.20 -28.97 -4.57
C ALA A 534 13.89 -30.34 -5.15
N GLU A 535 13.05 -31.12 -4.47
CA GLU A 535 12.43 -32.27 -5.09
C GLU A 535 11.38 -31.72 -6.07
N LYS A 536 11.48 -32.08 -7.36
CA LYS A 536 10.43 -31.75 -8.32
C LYS A 536 9.22 -32.60 -7.96
N PRO A 537 8.14 -32.02 -7.40
CA PRO A 537 7.03 -32.80 -6.93
C PRO A 537 6.26 -33.37 -8.13
N ASP A 538 5.74 -34.58 -7.98
CA ASP A 538 4.78 -35.11 -8.94
C ASP A 538 3.51 -34.26 -8.93
N PRO A 539 2.97 -33.87 -10.11
CA PRO A 539 1.73 -33.10 -10.18
C PRO A 539 0.55 -33.88 -9.59
N ILE A 540 -0.17 -33.25 -8.67
CA ILE A 540 -1.39 -33.76 -8.07
C ILE A 540 -2.58 -33.20 -8.86
N VAL A 541 -3.35 -34.10 -9.47
CA VAL A 541 -4.65 -33.77 -10.08
C VAL A 541 -5.74 -34.30 -9.16
N PRO A 542 -6.53 -33.43 -8.49
CA PRO A 542 -7.66 -33.87 -7.69
C PRO A 542 -8.66 -34.67 -8.54
N PRO A 543 -9.38 -35.64 -7.95
CA PRO A 543 -10.45 -36.32 -8.66
C PRO A 543 -11.53 -35.30 -9.09
N PRO A 544 -12.20 -35.52 -10.23
CA PRO A 544 -13.30 -34.67 -10.66
C PRO A 544 -14.33 -34.53 -9.55
N GLU A 545 -14.78 -33.30 -9.31
CA GLU A 545 -15.83 -33.07 -8.33
C GLU A 545 -17.13 -33.75 -8.78
N PRO A 546 -17.93 -34.29 -7.84
CA PRO A 546 -19.19 -34.92 -8.18
C PRO A 546 -20.11 -33.96 -8.94
N ALA A 547 -20.82 -34.47 -9.94
CA ALA A 547 -21.82 -33.69 -10.65
C ALA A 547 -22.92 -33.23 -9.68
N THR A 548 -23.17 -31.93 -9.65
CA THR A 548 -24.27 -31.33 -8.89
C THR A 548 -25.61 -31.66 -9.56
N PRO A 549 -26.71 -31.92 -8.81
CA PRO A 549 -28.02 -32.16 -9.40
C PRO A 549 -28.45 -31.07 -10.39
N GLU A 550 -28.96 -31.48 -11.55
CA GLU A 550 -29.10 -30.62 -12.74
C GLU A 550 -30.21 -29.57 -12.65
N LYS A 551 -31.30 -29.83 -11.90
CA LYS A 551 -32.49 -28.96 -11.88
C LYS A 551 -33.08 -28.82 -10.49
N VAL A 552 -33.08 -27.59 -9.99
CA VAL A 552 -33.92 -27.16 -8.87
C VAL A 552 -35.19 -26.55 -9.46
N VAL A 553 -36.35 -27.18 -9.22
CA VAL A 553 -37.62 -26.66 -9.69
C VAL A 553 -38.10 -25.54 -8.75
N CYS A 554 -38.29 -24.35 -9.30
CA CYS A 554 -38.84 -23.19 -8.58
C CYS A 554 -40.07 -22.67 -9.34
N PRO A 555 -41.30 -22.84 -8.82
CA PRO A 555 -42.49 -22.30 -9.46
C PRO A 555 -42.40 -20.78 -9.64
N ASN A 556 -42.89 -20.26 -10.76
CA ASN A 556 -42.92 -18.83 -11.10
C ASN A 556 -41.54 -18.15 -11.21
N TRP A 557 -40.48 -18.92 -11.49
CA TRP A 557 -39.13 -18.46 -11.82
C TRP A 557 -38.49 -19.42 -12.84
N PRO A 558 -37.75 -18.95 -13.87
CA PRO A 558 -37.47 -17.54 -14.19
C PRO A 558 -38.72 -16.78 -14.68
N PHE A 559 -38.62 -15.44 -14.72
CA PHE A 559 -39.65 -14.56 -15.28
C PHE A 559 -39.00 -13.39 -16.04
N ASP A 560 -39.76 -12.76 -16.93
CA ASP A 560 -39.27 -11.66 -17.77
C ASP A 560 -39.47 -10.26 -17.15
N ALA A 561 -38.98 -9.23 -17.83
CA ALA A 561 -39.10 -7.85 -17.37
C ALA A 561 -40.55 -7.33 -17.32
N SER A 562 -41.47 -7.89 -18.12
CA SER A 562 -42.88 -7.51 -18.11
C SER A 562 -43.56 -8.02 -16.83
N GLU A 563 -43.27 -9.27 -16.46
CA GLU A 563 -43.74 -9.88 -15.22
C GLU A 563 -43.13 -9.20 -13.99
N ALA A 564 -41.84 -8.82 -14.05
CA ALA A 564 -41.20 -8.02 -13.00
C ALA A 564 -41.96 -6.70 -12.77
N LYS A 565 -42.21 -5.92 -13.83
CA LYS A 565 -42.98 -4.68 -13.75
C LYS A 565 -44.39 -4.90 -13.23
N ARG A 566 -45.07 -5.98 -13.64
CA ARG A 566 -46.40 -6.34 -13.13
C ARG A 566 -46.37 -6.57 -11.61
N ARG A 567 -45.39 -7.33 -11.11
CA ARG A 567 -45.22 -7.61 -9.67
C ARG A 567 -44.93 -6.34 -8.87
N GLN A 568 -44.12 -5.41 -9.39
CA GLN A 568 -43.86 -4.12 -8.74
C GLN A 568 -45.08 -3.20 -8.74
N ARG A 569 -45.83 -3.12 -9.85
CA ARG A 569 -47.06 -2.31 -9.95
C ARG A 569 -48.16 -2.81 -9.02
N ALA A 570 -48.26 -4.13 -8.82
CA ALA A 570 -49.21 -4.72 -7.88
C ALA A 570 -48.99 -4.25 -6.43
N ALA A 571 -47.79 -3.78 -6.10
CA ALA A 571 -47.44 -3.25 -4.78
C ALA A 571 -47.63 -1.72 -4.64
N GLY A 572 -48.14 -1.04 -5.67
CA GLY A 572 -48.36 0.41 -5.67
C GLY A 572 -47.18 1.20 -6.23
N ALA A 573 -46.35 1.80 -5.36
CA ALA A 573 -45.23 2.66 -5.76
C ALA A 573 -43.93 1.84 -5.94
N PRO A 574 -43.37 1.71 -7.16
CA PRO A 574 -42.20 0.87 -7.40
C PRO A 574 -40.88 1.50 -6.95
N ALA A 575 -40.85 2.81 -6.68
CA ALA A 575 -39.68 3.56 -6.27
C ALA A 575 -40.05 4.64 -5.25
N ARG A 576 -39.08 5.00 -4.39
CA ARG A 576 -39.20 6.11 -3.43
C ARG A 576 -37.84 6.74 -3.17
N THR A 577 -37.86 7.92 -2.58
CA THR A 577 -36.64 8.66 -2.24
C THR A 577 -36.60 8.96 -0.75
N VAL A 578 -35.45 8.70 -0.13
CA VAL A 578 -35.15 9.03 1.26
C VAL A 578 -34.25 10.26 1.28
N ASN A 579 -34.63 11.30 2.02
CA ASN A 579 -33.83 12.52 2.15
C ASN A 579 -32.79 12.35 3.26
N LEU A 580 -31.50 12.50 2.92
CA LEU A 580 -30.40 12.39 3.88
C LEU A 580 -29.96 13.75 4.44
N GLY A 581 -30.57 14.85 4.00
CA GLY A 581 -30.19 16.22 4.35
C GLY A 581 -29.24 16.86 3.33
N ALA A 582 -29.10 18.19 3.39
CA ALA A 582 -28.19 18.97 2.55
C ALA A 582 -28.32 18.71 1.03
N GLY A 583 -29.53 18.39 0.55
CA GLY A 583 -29.78 18.07 -0.86
C GLY A 583 -29.39 16.64 -1.28
N VAL A 584 -28.78 15.84 -0.40
CA VAL A 584 -28.39 14.46 -0.67
C VAL A 584 -29.59 13.52 -0.53
N ARG A 585 -29.79 12.66 -1.52
CA ARG A 585 -30.95 11.76 -1.64
C ARG A 585 -30.50 10.32 -1.84
N LEU A 586 -31.30 9.38 -1.32
CA LEU A 586 -31.15 7.95 -1.51
C LEU A 586 -32.39 7.39 -2.22
N GLU A 587 -32.22 6.92 -3.44
CA GLU A 587 -33.28 6.26 -4.21
C GLU A 587 -33.42 4.80 -3.80
N MET A 588 -34.65 4.35 -3.62
CA MET A 588 -35.00 2.98 -3.22
C MET A 588 -36.00 2.39 -4.20
N VAL A 589 -35.85 1.10 -4.50
CA VAL A 589 -36.69 0.31 -5.40
C VAL A 589 -37.43 -0.75 -4.58
N TYR A 590 -38.70 -0.97 -4.89
CA TYR A 590 -39.51 -2.01 -4.26
C TYR A 590 -39.20 -3.38 -4.88
N ILE A 591 -38.86 -4.36 -4.03
CA ILE A 591 -38.56 -5.74 -4.39
C ILE A 591 -39.66 -6.65 -3.81
N PRO A 592 -40.55 -7.21 -4.66
CA PRO A 592 -41.63 -8.09 -4.21
C PRO A 592 -41.13 -9.39 -3.59
N ALA A 593 -41.87 -9.91 -2.61
CA ALA A 593 -41.68 -11.27 -2.10
C ALA A 593 -41.80 -12.31 -3.24
N GLY A 594 -41.15 -13.45 -3.06
CA GLY A 594 -41.12 -14.50 -4.08
C GLY A 594 -40.17 -15.63 -3.71
N GLU A 595 -39.89 -16.52 -4.66
CA GLU A 595 -38.88 -17.57 -4.52
C GLU A 595 -37.99 -17.58 -5.76
N PHE A 596 -36.76 -18.05 -5.61
CA PHE A 596 -35.82 -18.22 -6.73
C PHE A 596 -34.85 -19.37 -6.46
N VAL A 597 -34.07 -19.73 -7.49
CA VAL A 597 -32.95 -20.66 -7.34
C VAL A 597 -31.67 -19.86 -7.04
N MET A 598 -31.12 -20.09 -5.86
CA MET A 598 -29.86 -19.50 -5.38
C MET A 598 -28.69 -20.43 -5.68
N GLY A 599 -27.53 -19.86 -6.04
CA GLY A 599 -26.32 -20.59 -6.39
C GLY A 599 -26.16 -20.85 -7.89
N ASP A 600 -25.08 -21.53 -8.25
CA ASP A 600 -24.75 -21.83 -9.66
C ASP A 600 -24.18 -23.25 -9.77
N LYS A 601 -24.77 -24.07 -10.64
CA LYS A 601 -24.33 -25.45 -10.88
C LYS A 601 -22.94 -25.53 -11.50
N ASP A 602 -22.56 -24.51 -12.29
CA ASP A 602 -21.28 -24.43 -13.00
C ASP A 602 -20.28 -23.52 -12.25
N GLY A 603 -20.68 -23.00 -11.09
CA GLY A 603 -19.84 -22.18 -10.22
C GLY A 603 -18.89 -23.01 -9.35
N PRO A 604 -17.98 -22.36 -8.60
CA PRO A 604 -17.12 -23.01 -7.63
C PRO A 604 -17.90 -23.73 -6.51
N SER A 605 -17.19 -24.53 -5.71
CA SER A 605 -17.79 -25.37 -4.65
C SER A 605 -18.62 -24.60 -3.62
N ASP A 606 -18.26 -23.36 -3.32
CA ASP A 606 -18.95 -22.51 -2.34
C ASP A 606 -20.25 -21.88 -2.85
N GLU A 607 -20.52 -21.98 -4.16
CA GLU A 607 -21.74 -21.54 -4.84
C GLU A 607 -22.73 -22.70 -5.07
N ARG A 608 -22.37 -23.91 -4.63
CA ARG A 608 -23.11 -25.17 -4.82
C ARG A 608 -23.43 -25.87 -3.47
N PRO A 609 -24.49 -26.69 -3.41
CA PRO A 609 -25.49 -26.92 -4.46
C PRO A 609 -26.45 -25.74 -4.60
N MET A 610 -27.10 -25.65 -5.77
CA MET A 610 -28.23 -24.75 -5.95
C MET A 610 -29.37 -25.11 -5.02
N ALA A 611 -30.10 -24.12 -4.51
CA ALA A 611 -31.23 -24.34 -3.62
C ALA A 611 -32.40 -23.39 -3.92
N ARG A 612 -33.63 -23.87 -3.72
CA ARG A 612 -34.83 -23.01 -3.75
C ARG A 612 -34.86 -22.18 -2.48
N VAL A 613 -34.86 -20.86 -2.61
CA VAL A 613 -34.82 -19.94 -1.47
C VAL A 613 -36.01 -18.99 -1.49
N PRO A 614 -36.85 -18.99 -0.43
CA PRO A 614 -37.97 -18.06 -0.31
C PRO A 614 -37.54 -16.70 0.25
N ILE A 615 -37.97 -15.64 -0.43
CA ILE A 615 -37.99 -14.27 0.07
C ILE A 615 -39.38 -14.01 0.66
N LYS A 616 -39.52 -14.28 1.96
CA LYS A 616 -40.81 -14.32 2.67
C LYS A 616 -41.54 -12.97 2.72
N ARG A 617 -40.80 -11.86 2.72
CA ARG A 617 -41.35 -10.50 2.86
C ARG A 617 -40.78 -9.60 1.78
N PRO A 618 -41.58 -8.70 1.20
CA PRO A 618 -41.07 -7.69 0.30
C PRO A 618 -40.18 -6.71 1.07
N PHE A 619 -39.28 -6.04 0.35
CA PHE A 619 -38.39 -5.04 0.92
C PHE A 619 -38.09 -3.95 -0.09
N TRP A 620 -37.64 -2.81 0.41
CA TRP A 620 -37.03 -1.76 -0.39
C TRP A 620 -35.54 -1.98 -0.43
N MET A 621 -34.90 -1.79 -1.59
CA MET A 621 -33.45 -1.84 -1.73
C MET A 621 -32.96 -0.55 -2.39
N SER A 622 -31.82 -0.02 -1.97
CA SER A 622 -31.25 1.16 -2.62
C SER A 622 -30.95 0.85 -4.08
N ARG A 623 -31.37 1.77 -4.94
CA ARG A 623 -31.29 1.63 -6.40
C ARG A 623 -29.85 1.42 -6.89
N PHE A 624 -28.94 2.11 -6.23
CA PHE A 624 -27.50 2.10 -6.46
C PHE A 624 -26.77 1.67 -5.17
N GLU A 625 -25.47 1.43 -5.28
CA GLU A 625 -24.57 1.39 -4.12
C GLU A 625 -24.64 2.72 -3.35
N ILE A 626 -24.30 2.70 -2.06
CA ILE A 626 -24.17 3.93 -1.27
C ILE A 626 -22.97 4.75 -1.79
N THR A 627 -23.19 6.01 -2.11
CA THR A 627 -22.15 6.90 -2.64
C THR A 627 -21.31 7.54 -1.53
N ASN A 628 -20.14 8.09 -1.89
CA ASN A 628 -19.32 8.88 -0.96
C ASN A 628 -20.11 10.05 -0.35
N SER A 629 -20.87 10.81 -1.16
CA SER A 629 -21.66 11.94 -0.64
C SER A 629 -22.78 11.52 0.33
N GLN A 630 -23.38 10.34 0.12
CA GLN A 630 -24.36 9.76 1.05
C GLN A 630 -23.70 9.30 2.34
N PHE A 631 -22.56 8.59 2.26
CA PHE A 631 -21.83 8.12 3.43
C PHE A 631 -21.26 9.27 4.28
N GLN A 632 -20.81 10.34 3.63
CA GLN A 632 -20.29 11.54 4.31
C GLN A 632 -21.34 12.30 5.12
N GLN A 633 -22.65 12.05 4.92
CA GLN A 633 -23.69 12.55 5.83
C GLN A 633 -23.63 11.89 7.22
N PHE A 634 -23.06 10.68 7.28
CA PHE A 634 -22.84 9.93 8.51
C PHE A 634 -21.41 10.15 9.05
N ASP A 635 -20.41 10.17 8.15
CA ASP A 635 -19.00 10.33 8.49
C ASP A 635 -18.31 11.32 7.54
N PRO A 636 -18.34 12.62 7.86
CA PRO A 636 -17.76 13.66 7.00
C PRO A 636 -16.26 13.51 6.75
N ALA A 637 -15.55 12.74 7.58
CA ALA A 637 -14.11 12.53 7.46
C ALA A 637 -13.75 11.31 6.60
N HIS A 638 -14.73 10.54 6.12
CA HIS A 638 -14.46 9.37 5.28
C HIS A 638 -13.88 9.77 3.93
N ASP A 639 -12.78 9.10 3.58
CA ASP A 639 -12.10 9.21 2.30
C ASP A 639 -11.91 7.81 1.70
N SER A 640 -12.57 7.55 0.57
CA SER A 640 -12.40 6.32 -0.19
C SER A 640 -11.04 6.23 -0.90
N GLY A 641 -10.25 7.31 -0.92
CA GLY A 641 -8.85 7.32 -1.34
C GLY A 641 -8.62 7.12 -2.85
N LEU A 642 -7.46 6.57 -3.18
CA LEU A 642 -6.99 6.32 -4.55
C LEU A 642 -6.83 4.83 -4.82
N GLU A 643 -7.02 4.40 -6.07
CA GLU A 643 -6.59 3.10 -6.58
C GLU A 643 -5.20 3.22 -7.22
N ARG A 644 -4.33 2.21 -7.05
CA ARG A 644 -2.94 2.27 -7.55
C ARG A 644 -2.90 2.46 -9.07
N LEU A 645 -1.88 3.14 -9.59
CA LEU A 645 -1.53 3.08 -11.02
C LEU A 645 -0.41 2.07 -11.24
N GLY A 646 -0.38 1.44 -12.41
CA GLY A 646 0.80 0.75 -12.91
C GLY A 646 1.69 1.72 -13.65
N PHE A 647 2.38 2.63 -12.95
CA PHE A 647 3.45 3.48 -13.51
C PHE A 647 4.18 4.31 -12.43
N CYS A 648 5.25 5.01 -12.82
CA CYS A 648 6.02 5.92 -11.99
C CYS A 648 5.28 7.25 -11.79
N HIS A 649 5.37 7.77 -10.57
CA HIS A 649 4.68 8.95 -10.09
C HIS A 649 5.61 10.17 -10.15
N TYR A 650 5.38 11.06 -11.12
CA TYR A 650 6.15 12.32 -11.27
C TYR A 650 5.37 13.57 -10.82
N SER A 651 4.08 13.43 -10.51
CA SER A 651 3.20 14.52 -10.06
C SER A 651 2.01 13.99 -9.27
N LEU A 652 1.27 14.88 -8.59
CA LEU A 652 0.03 14.51 -7.89
C LEU A 652 -1.02 13.88 -8.83
N GLN A 653 -1.09 14.29 -10.09
CA GLN A 653 -2.04 13.73 -11.05
C GLN A 653 -1.74 12.27 -11.41
N ARG A 654 -0.55 11.77 -11.05
CA ARG A 654 -0.12 10.40 -11.28
C ARG A 654 -0.15 9.54 -10.02
N ARG A 655 -0.77 9.96 -8.91
CA ARG A 655 -0.76 9.19 -7.64
C ARG A 655 -1.61 7.92 -7.64
N GLY A 656 -2.64 7.89 -8.47
CA GLY A 656 -3.72 6.91 -8.35
C GLY A 656 -4.99 7.36 -9.07
N ALA A 657 -5.85 6.41 -9.42
CA ALA A 657 -7.20 6.71 -9.91
C ALA A 657 -8.10 7.11 -8.71
N PRO A 658 -8.80 8.26 -8.76
CA PRO A 658 -9.61 8.71 -7.64
C PRO A 658 -10.84 7.81 -7.43
N MET A 659 -11.12 7.48 -6.16
CA MET A 659 -12.29 6.69 -5.76
C MET A 659 -13.22 7.43 -4.78
N ASN A 660 -12.93 8.69 -4.47
CA ASN A 660 -13.67 9.50 -3.49
C ASN A 660 -14.59 10.58 -4.12
N GLY A 661 -14.91 10.47 -5.41
CA GLY A 661 -15.85 11.37 -6.09
C GLY A 661 -17.25 11.29 -5.46
N PRO A 662 -18.04 12.40 -5.41
CA PRO A 662 -19.32 12.44 -4.69
C PRO A 662 -20.36 11.40 -5.13
N ALA A 663 -20.36 11.04 -6.41
CA ALA A 663 -21.27 10.05 -7.00
C ALA A 663 -20.64 8.66 -7.18
N GLN A 664 -19.34 8.50 -6.90
CA GLN A 664 -18.72 7.18 -6.84
C GLN A 664 -19.22 6.43 -5.59
N PRO A 665 -19.30 5.08 -5.65
CA PRO A 665 -19.63 4.27 -4.50
C PRO A 665 -18.58 4.41 -3.41
N VAL A 666 -19.02 4.38 -2.15
CA VAL A 666 -18.11 4.36 -1.01
C VAL A 666 -17.39 3.02 -0.93
N VAL A 667 -16.06 3.04 -0.76
CA VAL A 667 -15.21 1.85 -0.56
C VAL A 667 -14.28 2.02 0.63
N ARG A 668 -13.47 1.01 0.97
CA ARG A 668 -12.62 0.99 2.18
C ARG A 668 -13.44 1.20 3.46
N VAL A 669 -14.69 0.73 3.43
CA VAL A 669 -15.59 0.68 4.58
C VAL A 669 -15.68 -0.75 5.07
N SER A 670 -15.51 -0.95 6.38
CA SER A 670 -15.73 -2.26 6.98
C SER A 670 -17.22 -2.58 7.08
N TRP A 671 -17.55 -3.87 7.17
CA TRP A 671 -18.92 -4.31 7.41
C TRP A 671 -19.51 -3.64 8.67
N LYS A 672 -18.71 -3.50 9.74
CA LYS A 672 -19.12 -2.81 10.98
C LYS A 672 -19.56 -1.37 10.66
N ARG A 673 -18.74 -0.61 9.93
CA ARG A 673 -19.04 0.78 9.53
C ARG A 673 -20.28 0.86 8.63
N ALA A 674 -20.46 -0.09 7.71
CA ALA A 674 -21.65 -0.16 6.87
C ALA A 674 -22.94 -0.42 7.70
N MET A 675 -22.86 -1.29 8.71
CA MET A 675 -23.96 -1.49 9.67
C MET A 675 -24.18 -0.28 10.58
N ASP A 676 -23.14 0.47 10.94
CA ASP A 676 -23.27 1.72 11.69
C ASP A 676 -24.02 2.78 10.86
N PHE A 677 -23.70 2.89 9.57
CA PHE A 677 -24.45 3.73 8.62
C PHE A 677 -25.93 3.32 8.56
N CYS A 678 -26.23 2.01 8.50
CA CYS A 678 -27.61 1.53 8.52
C CYS A 678 -28.35 1.92 9.80
N ARG A 679 -27.68 1.85 10.97
CA ARG A 679 -28.26 2.26 12.26
C ARG A 679 -28.51 3.77 12.30
N TRP A 680 -27.55 4.57 11.85
CA TRP A 680 -27.68 6.02 11.72
C TRP A 680 -28.85 6.39 10.79
N LEU A 681 -28.94 5.76 9.62
CA LEU A 681 -30.01 6.00 8.65
C LEU A 681 -31.37 5.62 9.23
N SER A 682 -31.40 4.54 10.03
CA SER A 682 -32.63 4.12 10.71
C SER A 682 -33.11 5.16 11.72
N GLN A 683 -32.19 5.66 12.55
CA GLN A 683 -32.49 6.71 13.54
C GLN A 683 -32.93 8.00 12.85
N LYS A 684 -32.29 8.37 11.75
CA LYS A 684 -32.59 9.61 11.01
C LYS A 684 -33.98 9.60 10.36
N THR A 685 -34.45 8.44 9.93
CA THR A 685 -35.69 8.30 9.14
C THR A 685 -36.86 7.74 9.91
N GLY A 686 -36.62 7.12 11.08
CA GLY A 686 -37.61 6.36 11.83
C GLY A 686 -37.98 5.01 11.20
N GLN A 687 -37.37 4.64 10.06
CA GLN A 687 -37.58 3.35 9.39
C GLN A 687 -36.39 2.43 9.64
N ARG A 688 -36.62 1.12 9.78
CA ARG A 688 -35.52 0.16 9.94
C ARG A 688 -34.77 -0.07 8.63
N PHE A 689 -33.49 0.26 8.61
CA PHE A 689 -32.51 -0.03 7.55
C PHE A 689 -31.47 -1.06 7.99
N SER A 690 -30.99 -1.86 7.03
CA SER A 690 -29.93 -2.86 7.22
C SER A 690 -29.19 -3.10 5.90
N LEU A 691 -28.07 -3.82 5.95
CA LEU A 691 -27.53 -4.49 4.77
C LEU A 691 -28.51 -5.59 4.29
N PRO A 692 -28.57 -5.89 2.98
CA PRO A 692 -29.34 -7.02 2.47
C PRO A 692 -28.77 -8.34 3.02
N THR A 693 -29.62 -9.32 3.29
CA THR A 693 -29.13 -10.71 3.41
C THR A 693 -28.56 -11.17 2.08
N GLU A 694 -27.72 -12.18 2.11
CA GLU A 694 -27.14 -12.78 0.93
C GLU A 694 -28.21 -13.27 -0.06
N ALA A 695 -29.30 -13.86 0.44
CA ALA A 695 -30.44 -14.27 -0.37
C ALA A 695 -31.21 -13.08 -0.96
N GLN A 696 -31.45 -12.03 -0.17
CA GLN A 696 -32.08 -10.80 -0.67
C GLN A 696 -31.27 -10.18 -1.80
N TRP A 697 -29.94 -10.13 -1.64
CA TRP A 697 -29.03 -9.61 -2.64
C TRP A 697 -29.09 -10.41 -3.94
N GLU A 698 -28.96 -11.75 -3.87
CA GLU A 698 -28.95 -12.58 -5.08
C GLU A 698 -30.29 -12.59 -5.81
N TYR A 699 -31.40 -12.64 -5.06
CA TYR A 699 -32.75 -12.53 -5.63
C TYR A 699 -32.93 -11.19 -6.38
N ALA A 700 -32.49 -10.10 -5.75
CA ALA A 700 -32.58 -8.77 -6.32
C ALA A 700 -31.65 -8.61 -7.54
N CYS A 701 -30.44 -9.18 -7.50
CA CYS A 701 -29.47 -9.18 -8.60
C CYS A 701 -30.02 -9.92 -9.83
N ARG A 702 -30.51 -11.15 -9.64
CA ARG A 702 -31.04 -12.00 -10.71
C ARG A 702 -32.26 -11.42 -11.39
N ALA A 703 -33.14 -10.75 -10.63
CA ALA A 703 -34.34 -10.09 -11.15
C ALA A 703 -35.17 -10.96 -12.13
N GLY A 704 -35.34 -12.24 -11.79
CA GLY A 704 -36.10 -13.20 -12.62
C GLY A 704 -35.27 -14.00 -13.62
N THR A 705 -33.98 -13.68 -13.81
CA THR A 705 -33.10 -14.42 -14.72
C THR A 705 -32.46 -15.65 -14.06
N ALA A 706 -32.38 -16.74 -14.82
CA ALA A 706 -31.66 -17.96 -14.41
C ALA A 706 -30.19 -17.97 -14.86
N GLY A 707 -29.82 -17.05 -15.76
CA GLY A 707 -28.47 -16.91 -16.28
C GLY A 707 -27.47 -16.38 -15.24
N PRO A 708 -26.17 -16.37 -15.60
CA PRO A 708 -25.10 -15.89 -14.73
C PRO A 708 -25.18 -14.38 -14.45
N CYS A 709 -25.73 -13.60 -15.39
CA CYS A 709 -25.94 -12.16 -15.26
C CYS A 709 -27.33 -11.78 -15.77
N ALA A 710 -27.95 -10.76 -15.17
CA ALA A 710 -29.27 -10.25 -15.58
C ALA A 710 -29.24 -9.44 -16.88
N HIS A 711 -28.05 -8.98 -17.28
CA HIS A 711 -27.79 -8.24 -18.51
C HIS A 711 -26.31 -8.44 -18.92
N GLU A 712 -25.94 -7.95 -20.10
CA GLU A 712 -24.54 -7.94 -20.53
C GLU A 712 -23.68 -7.13 -19.55
N LEU A 713 -22.48 -7.64 -19.25
CA LEU A 713 -21.54 -6.97 -18.36
C LEU A 713 -20.97 -5.73 -19.04
N ALA A 714 -21.05 -4.58 -18.36
CA ALA A 714 -20.39 -3.38 -18.82
C ALA A 714 -18.86 -3.59 -18.87
N LYS A 715 -18.21 -3.01 -19.89
CA LYS A 715 -16.74 -2.96 -19.92
C LYS A 715 -16.26 -2.13 -18.73
N PRO A 716 -15.29 -2.62 -17.95
CA PRO A 716 -14.75 -1.86 -16.84
C PRO A 716 -14.11 -0.57 -17.35
N ARG A 717 -14.27 0.52 -16.59
CA ARG A 717 -13.64 1.80 -16.91
C ARG A 717 -12.16 1.73 -16.66
N VAL A 718 -11.40 2.31 -17.58
CA VAL A 718 -9.96 2.46 -17.43
C VAL A 718 -9.64 3.92 -17.18
N TYR A 719 -8.81 4.15 -16.16
CA TYR A 719 -8.26 5.45 -15.89
C TYR A 719 -7.16 5.78 -16.90
N HIS A 720 -7.33 6.90 -17.59
CA HIS A 720 -6.31 7.52 -18.43
C HIS A 720 -5.90 8.85 -17.79
N PRO A 721 -4.66 8.96 -17.27
CA PRO A 721 -4.16 10.24 -16.75
C PRO A 721 -4.23 11.32 -17.85
N GLN A 722 -4.71 12.52 -17.52
CA GLN A 722 -5.03 13.58 -18.48
C GLN A 722 -3.81 14.27 -19.12
N ASP A 723 -2.59 14.05 -18.62
CA ASP A 723 -1.37 14.67 -19.15
C ASP A 723 -0.63 13.76 -20.15
N GLN A 724 -0.92 13.97 -21.45
CA GLN A 724 -0.29 13.33 -22.61
C GLN A 724 1.12 13.85 -22.94
N HIS A 725 1.92 14.31 -21.97
CA HIS A 725 3.32 14.66 -22.27
C HIS A 725 4.16 13.39 -22.42
N THR A 726 4.41 13.08 -23.69
CA THR A 726 4.94 11.86 -24.28
C THR A 726 6.37 11.54 -23.86
N TRP A 727 6.52 10.51 -23.04
CA TRP A 727 7.72 9.65 -23.03
C TRP A 727 7.40 8.18 -22.69
N ALA A 728 6.14 7.85 -22.39
CA ALA A 728 5.70 6.50 -22.06
C ALA A 728 4.20 6.32 -22.37
N LYS A 729 3.82 5.25 -23.08
CA LYS A 729 2.45 4.72 -23.05
C LYS A 729 2.29 4.03 -21.68
N PRO A 730 1.21 4.25 -20.90
CA PRO A 730 1.03 3.54 -19.64
C PRO A 730 0.90 2.05 -19.94
N PRO A 731 1.85 1.20 -19.48
CA PRO A 731 1.65 -0.23 -19.52
C PRO A 731 0.71 -0.56 -18.36
N THR A 732 -0.40 -1.22 -18.65
CA THR A 732 -1.50 -1.58 -17.73
C THR A 732 -2.63 -0.55 -17.59
N TRP A 733 -3.81 -1.00 -17.99
CA TRP A 733 -5.09 -0.34 -17.79
C TRP A 733 -5.43 -0.40 -16.28
N THR A 734 -5.45 0.73 -15.58
CA THR A 734 -5.95 0.76 -14.19
C THR A 734 -7.47 0.82 -14.20
N TYR A 735 -8.12 -0.21 -13.67
CA TYR A 735 -9.56 -0.21 -13.46
C TYR A 735 -9.90 0.46 -12.13
N TYR A 736 -10.99 1.21 -12.09
CA TYR A 736 -11.43 1.94 -10.90
C TYR A 736 -12.94 2.08 -10.87
N SER A 737 -13.50 2.45 -9.71
CA SER A 737 -14.93 2.67 -9.55
C SER A 737 -15.41 3.85 -10.39
N HIS A 738 -16.66 3.81 -10.84
CA HIS A 738 -17.29 4.90 -11.57
C HIS A 738 -18.45 5.49 -10.79
N ASP A 739 -18.92 6.67 -11.20
CA ASP A 739 -20.16 7.22 -10.69
C ASP A 739 -21.29 6.22 -10.85
N ILE A 740 -22.22 6.15 -9.91
CA ILE A 740 -23.35 5.22 -9.93
C ILE A 740 -24.25 5.40 -11.17
N GLY A 741 -24.84 4.30 -11.65
CA GLY A 741 -25.88 4.31 -12.69
C GLY A 741 -25.53 4.45 -14.18
N PRO A 742 -24.27 4.34 -14.67
CA PRO A 742 -23.99 4.39 -16.10
C PRO A 742 -24.34 3.07 -16.83
N GLY A 743 -24.49 1.96 -16.10
CA GLY A 743 -24.88 0.65 -16.65
C GLY A 743 -26.40 0.42 -16.72
N PRO A 744 -26.88 -0.56 -17.53
CA PRO A 744 -28.29 -0.89 -17.61
C PRO A 744 -28.82 -1.41 -16.26
N ALA A 745 -30.05 -1.03 -15.94
CA ALA A 745 -30.74 -1.59 -14.77
C ALA A 745 -31.20 -3.02 -15.07
N ASN A 746 -31.26 -3.87 -14.04
CA ASN A 746 -31.93 -5.16 -14.16
C ASN A 746 -33.48 -5.00 -14.18
N ALA A 747 -34.22 -6.10 -14.29
CA ALA A 747 -35.69 -6.06 -14.41
C ALA A 747 -36.42 -5.44 -13.20
N TRP A 748 -35.75 -5.33 -12.04
CA TRP A 748 -36.27 -4.60 -10.88
C TRP A 748 -35.98 -3.10 -10.92
N GLY A 749 -35.07 -2.64 -11.78
CA GLY A 749 -34.62 -1.24 -11.84
C GLY A 749 -33.41 -0.95 -10.95
N LEU A 750 -32.72 -1.98 -10.47
CA LEU A 750 -31.46 -1.86 -9.73
C LEU A 750 -30.29 -1.76 -10.71
N HIS A 751 -29.34 -0.88 -10.42
CA HIS A 751 -28.13 -0.68 -11.20
C HIS A 751 -26.92 -1.23 -10.45
N ASP A 752 -25.84 -1.45 -11.22
CA ASP A 752 -24.52 -1.81 -10.70
C ASP A 752 -24.54 -3.11 -9.87
N MET A 753 -25.52 -4.01 -10.12
CA MET A 753 -25.62 -5.32 -9.44
C MET A 753 -24.53 -6.32 -9.91
N HIS A 754 -23.74 -5.94 -10.92
CA HIS A 754 -22.74 -6.76 -11.60
C HIS A 754 -21.47 -5.93 -11.91
N GLY A 755 -20.59 -5.74 -10.93
CA GLY A 755 -19.39 -4.92 -11.04
C GLY A 755 -19.50 -3.60 -10.29
N ASN A 756 -18.78 -2.56 -10.74
CA ASN A 756 -18.48 -1.32 -10.01
C ASN A 756 -17.80 -1.60 -8.66
N VAL A 757 -18.52 -1.87 -7.58
CA VAL A 757 -17.92 -2.35 -6.32
C VAL A 757 -18.63 -3.59 -5.81
N ALA A 758 -17.87 -4.48 -5.15
CA ALA A 758 -18.48 -5.60 -4.49
C ALA A 758 -19.22 -5.12 -3.23
N GLU A 759 -20.24 -5.84 -2.77
CA GLU A 759 -21.15 -5.30 -1.76
C GLU A 759 -21.24 -6.18 -0.51
N TRP A 760 -21.05 -5.56 0.65
CA TRP A 760 -21.31 -6.21 1.93
C TRP A 760 -22.77 -6.65 2.07
N THR A 761 -22.96 -7.89 2.53
CA THR A 761 -24.27 -8.40 2.96
C THR A 761 -24.34 -8.53 4.47
N LEU A 762 -25.55 -8.62 5.03
CA LEU A 762 -25.79 -8.91 6.45
C LEU A 762 -25.25 -10.29 6.84
N SER A 763 -25.17 -11.22 5.88
CA SER A 763 -24.96 -12.63 6.16
C SER A 763 -23.52 -12.96 6.53
N THR A 764 -23.37 -13.80 7.56
CA THR A 764 -22.12 -14.50 7.84
C THR A 764 -21.89 -15.54 6.75
N TYR A 765 -20.68 -15.59 6.21
CA TYR A 765 -20.32 -16.51 5.13
C TYR A 765 -20.34 -17.95 5.66
N ARG A 766 -21.16 -18.79 5.01
CA ARG A 766 -21.39 -20.19 5.37
C ARG A 766 -21.51 -21.05 4.10
N PRO A 767 -21.18 -22.36 4.19
CA PRO A 767 -21.40 -23.30 3.10
C PRO A 767 -22.85 -23.34 2.62
N TYR A 768 -23.02 -23.76 1.38
CA TYR A 768 -24.31 -24.10 0.79
C TYR A 768 -24.65 -25.58 1.07
N PRO A 769 -25.93 -26.01 0.96
CA PRO A 769 -27.09 -25.23 0.50
C PRO A 769 -27.42 -24.06 1.43
N PHE A 770 -27.94 -22.97 0.85
CA PHE A 770 -28.36 -21.81 1.63
C PHE A 770 -29.47 -22.17 2.63
N ARG A 771 -29.33 -21.69 3.86
CA ARG A 771 -30.32 -21.87 4.93
C ARG A 771 -30.55 -20.54 5.64
N ASP A 772 -31.80 -20.09 5.67
CA ASP A 772 -32.18 -18.84 6.34
C ASP A 772 -32.19 -18.98 7.88
N ASP A 773 -32.33 -20.21 8.39
CA ASP A 773 -32.51 -20.55 9.80
C ASP A 773 -31.21 -20.88 10.55
N ASP A 774 -30.04 -20.79 9.91
CA ASP A 774 -28.74 -21.19 10.50
C ASP A 774 -28.01 -20.04 11.23
N GLY A 775 -28.73 -18.94 11.48
CA GLY A 775 -28.20 -17.75 12.15
C GLY A 775 -27.24 -16.91 11.29
N ARG A 776 -27.03 -17.22 10.00
CA ARG A 776 -26.16 -16.39 9.14
C ARG A 776 -26.63 -14.93 9.06
N ASN A 777 -27.93 -14.69 9.11
CA ASN A 777 -28.55 -13.37 8.94
C ASN A 777 -28.65 -12.55 10.24
N THR A 778 -27.89 -12.90 11.29
CA THR A 778 -27.83 -12.06 12.49
C THR A 778 -26.96 -10.83 12.27
N ALA A 779 -27.38 -9.66 12.77
CA ALA A 779 -26.65 -8.40 12.72
C ALA A 779 -25.45 -8.35 13.70
N LYS A 780 -24.78 -9.47 13.93
CA LYS A 780 -23.62 -9.55 14.82
C LYS A 780 -22.33 -9.55 14.01
N PRO A 781 -21.22 -8.99 14.53
CA PRO A 781 -19.99 -8.82 13.78
C PRO A 781 -19.08 -10.06 13.73
N GLU A 782 -19.39 -11.15 14.44
CA GLU A 782 -18.51 -12.32 14.49
C GLU A 782 -18.47 -13.08 13.16
N GLY A 783 -17.34 -13.73 12.89
CA GLY A 783 -17.10 -14.46 11.65
C GLY A 783 -16.81 -13.55 10.45
N ARG A 784 -16.58 -14.19 9.31
CA ARG A 784 -16.36 -13.52 8.03
C ARG A 784 -17.71 -13.26 7.35
N LYS A 785 -17.86 -12.10 6.72
CA LYS A 785 -19.12 -11.61 6.16
C LYS A 785 -19.12 -11.78 4.65
N ALA A 786 -20.25 -12.24 4.12
CA ALA A 786 -20.40 -12.48 2.69
C ALA A 786 -20.48 -11.16 1.91
N VAL A 787 -19.78 -11.12 0.79
CA VAL A 787 -19.69 -10.02 -0.17
C VAL A 787 -20.09 -10.55 -1.56
N ARG A 788 -20.84 -9.75 -2.31
CA ARG A 788 -21.46 -10.17 -3.58
C ARG A 788 -21.22 -9.18 -4.73
N GLY A 789 -21.48 -9.61 -5.96
CA GLY A 789 -21.59 -8.76 -7.17
C GLY A 789 -20.31 -8.51 -7.96
N GLY A 790 -19.15 -8.68 -7.32
CA GLY A 790 -17.86 -8.35 -7.93
C GLY A 790 -17.69 -6.84 -8.12
N SER A 791 -16.51 -6.43 -8.59
CA SER A 791 -16.08 -5.04 -8.61
C SER A 791 -15.39 -4.65 -9.92
N PHE A 792 -14.95 -3.40 -10.00
CA PHE A 792 -14.11 -2.86 -11.08
C PHE A 792 -12.85 -3.69 -11.31
N ASN A 793 -12.30 -4.32 -10.26
CA ASN A 793 -11.05 -5.08 -10.32
C ASN A 793 -11.26 -6.57 -10.66
N ASP A 794 -12.49 -7.08 -10.55
CA ASP A 794 -12.77 -8.52 -10.71
C ASP A 794 -13.06 -8.88 -12.17
N ARG A 795 -12.72 -10.09 -12.60
CA ARG A 795 -12.95 -10.54 -13.99
C ARG A 795 -14.41 -10.94 -14.23
N PRO A 796 -14.87 -11.05 -15.50
CA PRO A 796 -16.28 -11.36 -15.80
C PRO A 796 -16.89 -12.56 -15.03
N PRO A 797 -16.20 -13.71 -14.83
CA PRO A 797 -16.75 -14.84 -14.06
C PRO A 797 -17.01 -14.53 -12.58
N GLN A 798 -16.42 -13.45 -12.05
CA GLN A 798 -16.51 -13.00 -10.67
C GLN A 798 -17.51 -11.85 -10.50
N ARG A 799 -18.24 -11.50 -11.57
CA ARG A 799 -19.34 -10.53 -11.53
C ARG A 799 -20.70 -11.20 -11.69
N ARG A 800 -20.77 -12.53 -11.61
CA ARG A 800 -22.02 -13.31 -11.73
C ARG A 800 -22.91 -13.10 -10.51
N SER A 801 -24.22 -13.32 -10.66
CA SER A 801 -25.18 -13.21 -9.54
C SER A 801 -24.86 -14.13 -8.36
N ALA A 802 -24.35 -15.34 -8.63
CA ALA A 802 -23.98 -16.30 -7.59
C ALA A 802 -22.59 -16.06 -6.99
N PHE A 803 -21.76 -15.19 -7.61
CA PHE A 803 -20.41 -14.96 -7.13
C PHE A 803 -20.44 -14.37 -5.73
N ARG A 804 -19.69 -15.02 -4.84
CA ARG A 804 -19.59 -14.67 -3.42
C ARG A 804 -18.16 -14.77 -2.93
N ILE A 805 -17.74 -13.88 -2.05
CA ILE A 805 -16.46 -13.95 -1.32
C ILE A 805 -16.70 -13.49 0.11
N ASP A 806 -15.68 -13.54 0.96
CA ASP A 806 -15.83 -13.17 2.35
C ASP A 806 -14.59 -12.52 2.96
N TYR A 807 -14.85 -11.61 3.89
CA TYR A 807 -13.82 -10.87 4.62
C TYR A 807 -14.22 -10.70 6.10
N PRO A 808 -13.26 -10.53 7.02
CA PRO A 808 -13.55 -10.19 8.40
C PRO A 808 -14.35 -8.89 8.51
N ALA A 809 -15.29 -8.83 9.45
CA ALA A 809 -16.21 -7.68 9.59
C ALA A 809 -15.53 -6.33 9.91
N TRP A 810 -14.27 -6.35 10.34
CA TRP A 810 -13.48 -5.16 10.66
C TRP A 810 -12.59 -4.68 9.51
N GLN A 811 -12.36 -5.50 8.48
CA GLN A 811 -11.44 -5.18 7.39
C GLN A 811 -12.05 -4.11 6.47
N LYS A 812 -11.25 -3.11 6.10
CA LYS A 812 -11.59 -2.08 5.10
C LYS A 812 -11.06 -2.55 3.75
N VAL A 813 -11.91 -3.11 2.91
CA VAL A 813 -11.48 -3.71 1.63
C VAL A 813 -11.53 -2.66 0.51
N PHE A 814 -10.50 -2.60 -0.32
CA PHE A 814 -10.27 -1.56 -1.32
C PHE A 814 -11.41 -1.41 -2.35
N ASN A 815 -12.08 -2.50 -2.71
CA ASN A 815 -13.12 -2.57 -3.74
C ASN A 815 -14.50 -3.00 -3.21
N VAL A 816 -14.71 -2.97 -1.89
CA VAL A 816 -15.99 -3.36 -1.28
C VAL A 816 -16.71 -2.14 -0.71
N GLY A 817 -17.89 -1.87 -1.25
CA GLY A 817 -18.87 -0.95 -0.74
C GLY A 817 -20.09 -1.68 -0.18
N PHE A 818 -21.27 -1.06 -0.27
CA PHE A 818 -22.51 -1.70 0.14
C PHE A 818 -23.75 -0.99 -0.41
N ARG A 819 -24.88 -1.70 -0.35
CA ARG A 819 -26.22 -1.15 -0.56
C ARG A 819 -27.09 -1.44 0.67
N VAL A 820 -28.22 -0.74 0.80
CA VAL A 820 -29.09 -0.88 1.97
C VAL A 820 -30.47 -1.40 1.60
N VAL A 821 -31.12 -2.07 2.54
CA VAL A 821 -32.52 -2.48 2.47
C VAL A 821 -33.33 -1.86 3.59
N ALA A 822 -34.63 -1.67 3.37
CA ALA A 822 -35.59 -1.25 4.38
C ALA A 822 -36.87 -2.10 4.28
N LEU A 823 -37.42 -2.50 5.41
CA LEU A 823 -38.68 -3.26 5.42
C LEU A 823 -39.88 -2.30 5.30
N PRO A 824 -40.96 -2.66 4.57
CA PRO A 824 -42.07 -1.74 4.30
C PRO A 824 -42.89 -1.36 5.55
N GLU A 825 -42.90 -2.20 6.60
CA GLU A 825 -43.83 -2.10 7.74
C GLU A 825 -43.14 -1.88 9.11
N ASP A 826 -41.82 -1.98 9.18
CA ASP A 826 -41.08 -1.83 10.44
C ASP A 826 -40.68 -0.36 10.69
N ARG A 827 -41.63 0.44 11.20
CA ARG A 827 -41.27 1.68 11.92
C ARG A 827 -40.57 1.30 13.22
N LEU A 828 -39.52 2.03 13.60
CA LEU A 828 -38.88 1.85 14.91
C LEU A 828 -39.90 2.18 16.00
N ALA A 829 -40.52 1.16 16.60
CA ALA A 829 -41.23 1.32 17.87
C ALA A 829 -40.19 1.54 18.97
N ASP A 830 -40.25 2.70 19.62
CA ASP A 830 -39.50 3.16 20.80
C ASP A 830 -38.32 2.27 21.25
N ALA A 831 -37.16 2.50 20.63
CA ALA A 831 -35.89 1.97 21.14
C ALA A 831 -35.20 3.07 21.99
N PRO A 832 -34.69 2.75 23.19
CA PRO A 832 -34.05 3.73 24.08
C PRO A 832 -32.82 4.34 23.41
N GLN A 833 -32.74 5.68 23.47
CA GLN A 833 -31.62 6.48 22.98
C GLN A 833 -30.32 6.01 23.63
N THR A 834 -29.57 5.17 22.93
CA THR A 834 -28.18 4.85 23.30
C THR A 834 -27.29 5.85 22.56
N THR A 835 -26.78 6.82 23.31
CA THR A 835 -25.89 7.87 22.84
C THR A 835 -24.65 7.26 22.21
N ILE A 836 -24.51 7.40 20.89
CA ILE A 836 -23.26 7.08 20.20
C ILE A 836 -22.25 8.14 20.65
N ARG A 837 -21.35 7.80 21.56
CA ARG A 837 -20.14 8.60 21.80
C ARG A 837 -19.31 8.54 20.51
N ALA A 838 -19.14 9.69 19.87
CA ALA A 838 -18.12 9.87 18.85
C ALA A 838 -16.77 9.51 19.49
N VAL A 839 -16.18 8.38 19.10
CA VAL A 839 -14.80 8.07 19.45
C VAL A 839 -13.95 8.87 18.49
N ALA A 840 -13.64 10.10 18.89
CA ALA A 840 -12.52 10.83 18.34
C ALA A 840 -11.25 10.32 19.05
N GLN A 841 -10.48 9.48 18.35
CA GLN A 841 -9.01 9.39 18.37
C GLN A 841 -8.56 8.27 17.44
#